data_AF-A0A945S792-F1
#
_entry.id   AF-A0A945S792-F1
#
_cell.length_a   1.000
_cell.length_b   1.000
_cell.length_c   1.000
_cell.angle_alpha   90.00
_cell.angle_beta   90.00
_cell.angle_gamma   90.00
#
_symmetry.space_group_name_H-M   'P 1'
#
loop_
_entity.id
_entity.type
_entity.pdbx_description
1 polymer ?
#
loop_
_entity_poly.entity_id
_entity_poly.type
_entity_poly.pdbx_seq_one_letter_code
_entity_poly.pdbx_strand_id
1 'polypeptide(L)'
;MNGYVLGNFLRRELDFYIKNEVMYLDDVDSRPADYLEKELRKIKAIRVVAHDLIDFLAQFEDFQKRLWLKKKFVIETNWCITLDRVPEELYGEIAGNDAQRDEWVRLFAINEIKATPGDLVTHAEPGYSVPLTIDFLKANDKLVLDTALFSPEFKRRLLASIEDIDGHTDGLLVHSENFQALNLFQSRYREQVKCIYIDPPYNTRKDRFPYRDGYPHSSWLAMIEDRLEACRALLRSDGVLWSSIDKNEAVHLDIALSNCLGRDNRIGDVVWRNARDNNPTRIATEHEFLLCYAKSAADTEQVWKNEFADAKELLLAAYQNLKEKGLPPSAIQTELRQFIRDNKALLSEVDRYKFVDENGVFTGSQSVHNPHPGGYEYDIPHPVTGKPMRLPATGYRFPEATMQRDYVEKNRLLYGPDENRIVQIKLKLDEYKDSLRSVIDLDGRLGAYALSALFGAGASDLFENPKPPQLLERLLAFSSLPEALVVDFFAGSGATGEAALAVARQVGTRMKYVLVDMADYFDTVLMPRIQKVVYSAHWKDGKPTARDTGVSHCFKYIRLESYEDALNNLTLDDRSVDVLGLPEDVQDDYLLRYSLDVETRSSLLDLERFENPFDYKLKVYNRETGEAEPRLVDLPETFNYLLGLRVRTMQMREGFLVIEGENPAAETILVIWRNVHEKDNIALEAFVTGTLRINPADTEYAAIYINGDTTLDDPHKKILLTEQVFHELMFDVKEL
;
A
#
# COMPACT_ATOMS: atom_id res chain seq x y z
N MET A 1 -4.64 -27.04 2.56
CA MET A 1 -5.87 -27.76 3.01
C MET A 1 -6.44 -28.49 1.79
N ASN A 2 -6.49 -29.82 1.84
CA ASN A 2 -6.64 -30.77 0.71
C ASN A 2 -7.68 -30.40 -0.37
N GLY A 3 -7.34 -30.73 -1.62
CA GLY A 3 -8.22 -30.67 -2.79
C GLY A 3 -9.55 -31.40 -2.61
N TYR A 4 -10.56 -30.95 -3.36
CA TYR A 4 -11.97 -31.35 -3.34
C TYR A 4 -12.83 -30.82 -2.17
N VAL A 5 -12.85 -29.52 -1.91
CA VAL A 5 -13.80 -28.94 -0.93
C VAL A 5 -15.24 -29.11 -1.44
N LEU A 6 -15.53 -28.68 -2.67
CA LEU A 6 -16.87 -28.84 -3.26
C LEU A 6 -17.19 -30.30 -3.57
N GLY A 7 -16.25 -31.03 -4.16
CA GLY A 7 -16.45 -32.44 -4.51
C GLY A 7 -16.82 -33.31 -3.31
N ASN A 8 -16.07 -33.19 -2.20
CA ASN A 8 -16.37 -33.92 -0.98
C ASN A 8 -17.68 -33.45 -0.33
N PHE A 9 -17.95 -32.14 -0.34
CA PHE A 9 -19.19 -31.57 0.16
C PHE A 9 -20.40 -32.14 -0.59
N LEU A 10 -20.42 -32.04 -1.93
CA LEU A 10 -21.54 -32.50 -2.75
C LEU A 10 -21.73 -34.02 -2.67
N ARG A 11 -20.65 -34.81 -2.55
CA ARG A 11 -20.77 -36.26 -2.30
C ARG A 11 -21.45 -36.56 -0.97
N ARG A 12 -21.15 -35.80 0.08
CA ARG A 12 -21.81 -35.92 1.39
C ARG A 12 -23.27 -35.51 1.33
N GLU A 13 -23.59 -34.41 0.64
CA GLU A 13 -24.97 -33.95 0.46
C GLU A 13 -25.79 -34.92 -0.39
N LEU A 14 -25.17 -35.55 -1.42
CA LEU A 14 -25.79 -36.62 -2.20
C LEU A 14 -26.15 -37.82 -1.31
N ASP A 15 -25.24 -38.25 -0.44
CA ASP A 15 -25.53 -39.35 0.50
C ASP A 15 -26.66 -38.98 1.48
N PHE A 16 -26.75 -37.73 1.91
CA PHE A 16 -27.85 -37.23 2.74
C PHE A 16 -29.18 -37.22 1.97
N TYR A 17 -29.18 -36.70 0.74
CA TYR A 17 -30.35 -36.69 -0.14
C TYR A 17 -30.88 -38.09 -0.43
N ILE A 18 -30.01 -39.05 -0.75
CA ILE A 18 -30.39 -40.44 -1.00
C ILE A 18 -31.07 -41.05 0.24
N LYS A 19 -30.55 -40.77 1.44
CA LYS A 19 -31.09 -41.33 2.69
C LYS A 19 -32.43 -40.75 3.10
N ASN A 20 -32.69 -39.46 2.82
CA ASN A 20 -33.88 -38.79 3.32
C ASN A 20 -35.01 -38.69 2.28
N GLU A 21 -34.67 -38.50 1.01
CA GLU A 21 -35.65 -38.18 -0.04
C GLU A 21 -35.91 -39.35 -0.99
N VAL A 22 -34.97 -40.29 -1.10
CA VAL A 22 -35.06 -41.43 -2.03
C VAL A 22 -35.37 -42.73 -1.28
N MET A 23 -34.77 -42.95 -0.12
CA MET A 23 -34.93 -44.19 0.65
C MET A 23 -35.79 -43.97 1.90
N TYR A 24 -37.07 -44.36 1.84
CA TYR A 24 -37.97 -44.35 2.99
C TYR A 24 -37.93 -45.70 3.72
N LEU A 25 -37.11 -45.80 4.76
CA LEU A 25 -36.91 -47.03 5.55
C LEU A 25 -38.18 -47.51 6.29
N ASP A 26 -39.09 -46.60 6.65
CA ASP A 26 -40.32 -46.93 7.38
C ASP A 26 -41.34 -47.72 6.54
N ASP A 27 -41.25 -47.66 5.21
CA ASP A 27 -42.19 -48.31 4.29
C ASP A 27 -41.78 -49.76 3.93
N VAL A 28 -40.62 -50.23 4.41
CA VAL A 28 -40.00 -51.51 3.99
C VAL A 28 -40.85 -52.73 4.35
N ASP A 29 -41.55 -52.71 5.48
CA ASP A 29 -42.39 -53.84 5.94
C ASP A 29 -43.77 -53.90 5.25
N SER A 30 -44.19 -52.82 4.59
CA SER A 30 -45.54 -52.66 4.04
C SER A 30 -45.65 -52.87 2.52
N ARG A 31 -44.51 -53.04 1.83
CA ARG A 31 -44.43 -53.04 0.36
C ARG A 31 -43.93 -54.38 -0.22
N PRO A 32 -44.30 -54.71 -1.47
CA PRO A 32 -43.92 -55.98 -2.10
C PRO A 32 -42.40 -56.11 -2.32
N ALA A 33 -41.89 -57.33 -2.35
CA ALA A 33 -40.44 -57.64 -2.37
C ALA A 33 -39.67 -57.05 -3.57
N ASP A 34 -40.35 -56.72 -4.67
CA ASP A 34 -39.76 -56.08 -5.86
C ASP A 34 -39.55 -54.57 -5.69
N TYR A 35 -40.15 -53.95 -4.66
CA TYR A 35 -40.00 -52.53 -4.35
C TYR A 35 -38.56 -52.17 -3.99
N LEU A 36 -37.93 -52.95 -3.12
CA LEU A 36 -36.55 -52.71 -2.68
C LEU A 36 -35.56 -52.82 -3.84
N GLU A 37 -35.78 -53.77 -4.77
CA GLU A 37 -34.91 -53.94 -5.93
C GLU A 37 -35.02 -52.74 -6.90
N LYS A 38 -36.23 -52.21 -7.10
CA LYS A 38 -36.46 -50.99 -7.92
C LYS A 38 -35.84 -49.75 -7.30
N GLU A 39 -35.99 -49.55 -5.99
CA GLU A 39 -35.36 -48.42 -5.28
C GLU A 39 -33.82 -48.52 -5.32
N LEU A 40 -33.25 -49.72 -5.12
CA LEU A 40 -31.80 -49.91 -5.24
C LEU A 40 -31.27 -49.63 -6.65
N ARG A 41 -32.01 -50.02 -7.70
CA ARG A 41 -31.64 -49.68 -9.10
C ARG A 41 -31.72 -48.18 -9.34
N LYS A 42 -32.75 -47.52 -8.81
CA LYS A 42 -32.92 -46.05 -8.89
C LYS A 42 -31.78 -45.33 -8.17
N ILE A 43 -31.44 -45.74 -6.95
CA ILE A 43 -30.31 -45.18 -6.18
C ILE A 43 -29.00 -45.36 -6.94
N LYS A 44 -28.75 -46.54 -7.54
CA LYS A 44 -27.55 -46.76 -8.36
C LYS A 44 -27.51 -45.82 -9.57
N ALA A 45 -28.62 -45.66 -10.28
CA ALA A 45 -28.70 -44.75 -11.43
C ALA A 45 -28.46 -43.29 -11.02
N ILE A 46 -29.10 -42.82 -9.94
CA ILE A 46 -28.89 -41.47 -9.39
C ILE A 46 -27.43 -41.28 -8.99
N ARG A 47 -26.84 -42.26 -8.28
CA ARG A 47 -25.46 -42.18 -7.81
C ARG A 47 -24.47 -42.06 -8.96
N VAL A 48 -24.66 -42.81 -10.06
CA VAL A 48 -23.79 -42.71 -11.24
C VAL A 48 -23.87 -41.31 -11.84
N VAL A 49 -25.06 -40.82 -12.17
CA VAL A 49 -25.24 -39.50 -12.80
C VAL A 49 -24.76 -38.38 -11.88
N ALA A 50 -25.08 -38.45 -10.58
CA ALA A 50 -24.68 -37.44 -9.62
C ALA A 50 -23.17 -37.45 -9.38
N HIS A 51 -22.51 -38.62 -9.34
CA HIS A 51 -21.04 -38.65 -9.23
C HIS A 51 -20.38 -38.01 -10.44
N ASP A 52 -20.85 -38.30 -11.65
CA ASP A 52 -20.29 -37.66 -12.85
C ASP A 52 -20.47 -36.14 -12.83
N LEU A 53 -21.62 -35.64 -12.40
CA LEU A 53 -21.87 -34.20 -12.27
C LEU A 53 -21.02 -33.56 -11.17
N ILE A 54 -20.84 -34.25 -10.04
CA ILE A 54 -20.02 -33.76 -8.94
C ILE A 54 -18.55 -33.72 -9.36
N ASP A 55 -18.07 -34.73 -10.07
CA ASP A 55 -16.71 -34.76 -10.59
C ASP A 55 -16.46 -33.60 -11.57
N PHE A 56 -17.41 -33.34 -12.46
CA PHE A 56 -17.37 -32.18 -13.34
C PHE A 56 -17.33 -30.84 -12.58
N LEU A 57 -18.21 -30.64 -11.61
CA LEU A 57 -18.24 -29.39 -10.81
C LEU A 57 -16.98 -29.22 -9.97
N ALA A 58 -16.43 -30.30 -9.42
CA ALA A 58 -15.19 -30.27 -8.67
C ALA A 58 -13.98 -29.93 -9.56
N GLN A 59 -13.90 -30.52 -10.76
CA GLN A 59 -12.88 -30.16 -11.76
C GLN A 59 -12.96 -28.69 -12.17
N PHE A 60 -14.18 -28.18 -12.37
CA PHE A 60 -14.40 -26.78 -12.71
C PHE A 60 -13.95 -25.84 -11.58
N GLU A 61 -14.27 -26.16 -10.32
CA GLU A 61 -13.78 -25.42 -9.15
C GLU A 61 -12.24 -25.44 -9.09
N ASP A 62 -11.62 -26.60 -9.26
CA ASP A 62 -10.16 -26.73 -9.22
C ASP A 62 -9.48 -25.93 -10.33
N PHE A 63 -10.08 -25.91 -11.52
CA PHE A 63 -9.62 -25.09 -12.64
C PHE A 63 -9.73 -23.59 -12.33
N GLN A 64 -10.89 -23.13 -11.86
CA GLN A 64 -11.10 -21.75 -11.47
C GLN A 64 -10.12 -21.33 -10.36
N LYS A 65 -9.94 -22.18 -9.35
CA LYS A 65 -8.98 -21.96 -8.27
C LYS A 65 -7.56 -21.84 -8.81
N ARG A 66 -7.16 -22.72 -9.73
CA ARG A 66 -5.82 -22.67 -10.33
C ARG A 66 -5.60 -21.40 -11.14
N LEU A 67 -6.59 -20.99 -11.94
CA LEU A 67 -6.54 -19.75 -12.72
C LEU A 67 -6.54 -18.51 -11.80
N TRP A 68 -7.28 -18.57 -10.69
CA TRP A 68 -7.32 -17.53 -9.66
C TRP A 68 -5.98 -17.42 -8.91
N LEU A 69 -5.35 -18.54 -8.59
CA LEU A 69 -4.08 -18.59 -7.85
C LEU A 69 -2.84 -18.39 -8.73
N LYS A 70 -2.95 -18.58 -10.05
CA LYS A 70 -1.91 -18.18 -11.00
C LYS A 70 -1.63 -16.71 -10.79
N LYS A 71 -0.36 -16.38 -10.54
CA LYS A 71 0.11 -14.98 -10.48
C LYS A 71 -0.27 -14.26 -11.80
N LYS A 72 -0.23 -12.94 -11.84
CA LYS A 72 -0.65 -12.19 -13.03
C LYS A 72 0.53 -11.60 -13.77
N PHE A 73 0.43 -11.59 -15.10
CA PHE A 73 1.41 -10.93 -15.94
C PHE A 73 1.36 -9.41 -15.73
N VAL A 74 2.51 -8.76 -15.81
CA VAL A 74 2.60 -7.30 -15.92
C VAL A 74 2.36 -6.92 -17.37
N ILE A 75 1.29 -6.19 -17.66
CA ILE A 75 0.90 -5.78 -19.02
C ILE A 75 1.29 -4.34 -19.34
N GLU A 76 1.67 -3.59 -18.32
CA GLU A 76 2.15 -2.23 -18.45
C GLU A 76 3.04 -1.90 -17.27
N THR A 77 4.15 -1.22 -17.53
CA THR A 77 5.13 -0.79 -16.53
C THR A 77 5.55 0.61 -16.90
N ASN A 78 5.46 1.62 -16.03
CA ASN A 78 5.90 2.98 -16.33
C ASN A 78 6.39 3.67 -15.06
N TRP A 79 7.11 4.77 -15.22
CA TRP A 79 7.70 5.55 -14.12
C TRP A 79 7.31 7.02 -14.23
N CYS A 80 7.04 7.60 -13.06
CA CYS A 80 6.89 9.02 -12.84
C CYS A 80 8.09 9.53 -12.04
N ILE A 81 8.91 10.38 -12.64
CA ILE A 81 10.21 10.79 -12.09
C ILE A 81 10.30 12.32 -12.09
N THR A 82 10.72 12.90 -10.96
CA THR A 82 11.02 14.34 -10.90
C THR A 82 12.27 14.69 -11.71
N LEU A 83 12.27 15.84 -12.37
CA LEU A 83 13.35 16.24 -13.28
C LEU A 83 14.73 16.29 -12.62
N ASP A 84 14.82 16.60 -11.33
CA ASP A 84 16.07 16.59 -10.56
C ASP A 84 16.76 15.21 -10.49
N ARG A 85 16.04 14.12 -10.82
CA ARG A 85 16.58 12.76 -10.95
C ARG A 85 16.80 12.33 -12.40
N VAL A 86 16.58 13.23 -13.36
CA VAL A 86 16.72 12.98 -14.79
C VAL A 86 18.00 13.65 -15.31
N PRO A 87 18.84 12.97 -16.11
CA PRO A 87 20.02 13.59 -16.71
C PRO A 87 19.66 14.76 -17.63
N GLU A 88 20.44 15.86 -17.54
CA GLU A 88 20.23 17.05 -18.37
C GLU A 88 20.31 16.77 -19.88
N GLU A 89 21.01 15.71 -20.29
CA GLU A 89 21.13 15.27 -21.68
C GLU A 89 19.76 14.94 -22.32
N LEU A 90 18.79 14.56 -21.49
CA LEU A 90 17.43 14.21 -21.93
C LEU A 90 16.49 15.43 -21.97
N TYR A 91 16.89 16.58 -21.40
CA TYR A 91 16.01 17.74 -21.26
C TYR A 91 15.58 18.32 -22.61
N GLY A 92 16.43 18.21 -23.64
CA GLY A 92 16.08 18.67 -24.99
C GLY A 92 14.88 17.93 -25.59
N GLU A 93 14.80 16.62 -25.38
CA GLU A 93 13.68 15.78 -25.85
C GLU A 93 12.43 15.98 -24.98
N ILE A 94 12.62 16.15 -23.67
CA ILE A 94 11.52 16.46 -22.73
C ILE A 94 10.88 17.80 -23.06
N ALA A 95 11.68 18.84 -23.30
CA ALA A 95 11.20 20.18 -23.64
C ALA A 95 10.45 20.22 -24.99
N GLY A 96 10.79 19.31 -25.91
CA GLY A 96 10.15 19.14 -27.21
C GLY A 96 8.89 18.25 -27.20
N ASN A 97 8.56 17.59 -26.08
CA ASN A 97 7.40 16.70 -26.01
C ASN A 97 6.12 17.49 -25.67
N ASP A 98 5.27 17.68 -26.70
CA ASP A 98 3.98 18.37 -26.56
C ASP A 98 3.04 17.67 -25.57
N ALA A 99 2.97 16.33 -25.59
CA ALA A 99 2.07 15.57 -24.73
C ALA A 99 2.44 15.71 -23.25
N GLN A 100 3.74 15.63 -22.91
CA GLN A 100 4.22 15.83 -21.55
C GLN A 100 3.98 17.26 -21.06
N ARG A 101 4.16 18.27 -21.92
CA ARG A 101 3.87 19.66 -21.58
C ARG A 101 2.39 19.85 -21.30
N ASP A 102 1.52 19.32 -22.16
CA ASP A 102 0.07 19.48 -22.01
C ASP A 102 -0.42 18.80 -20.71
N GLU A 103 0.20 17.67 -20.34
CA GLU A 103 -0.05 17.02 -19.05
C GLU A 103 0.40 17.88 -17.87
N TRP A 104 1.57 18.53 -17.94
CA TRP A 104 1.99 19.49 -16.91
C TRP A 104 1.11 20.73 -16.82
N VAL A 105 0.57 21.20 -17.95
CA VAL A 105 -0.42 22.28 -17.96
C VAL A 105 -1.69 21.82 -17.25
N ARG A 106 -2.16 20.60 -17.53
CA ARG A 106 -3.35 20.00 -16.90
C ARG A 106 -3.17 19.78 -15.39
N LEU A 107 -2.03 19.24 -14.97
CA LEU A 107 -1.79 18.86 -13.57
C LEU A 107 -1.30 20.01 -12.71
N PHE A 108 -0.34 20.80 -13.20
CA PHE A 108 0.46 21.75 -12.41
C PHE A 108 0.24 23.22 -12.80
N ALA A 109 -0.59 23.49 -13.81
CA ALA A 109 -0.85 24.83 -14.33
C ALA A 109 0.43 25.60 -14.67
N ILE A 110 1.40 24.92 -15.31
CA ILE A 110 2.71 25.52 -15.64
C ILE A 110 2.60 26.72 -16.58
N ASN A 111 1.52 26.79 -17.38
CA ASN A 111 1.21 27.91 -18.26
C ASN A 111 1.01 29.25 -17.54
N GLU A 112 0.80 29.23 -16.23
CA GLU A 112 0.65 30.44 -15.40
C GLU A 112 1.99 30.94 -14.82
N ILE A 113 3.10 30.20 -15.02
CA ILE A 113 4.44 30.61 -14.58
C ILE A 113 4.93 31.76 -15.46
N LYS A 114 5.08 32.93 -14.86
CA LYS A 114 5.60 34.13 -15.53
C LYS A 114 7.09 34.27 -15.28
N ALA A 115 7.79 34.86 -16.24
CA ALA A 115 9.21 35.17 -16.07
C ALA A 115 9.38 36.26 -15.02
N THR A 116 10.31 36.05 -14.09
CA THR A 116 10.64 37.03 -13.04
C THR A 116 12.00 37.65 -13.35
N PRO A 117 12.11 38.97 -13.51
CA PRO A 117 13.41 39.63 -13.68
C PRO A 117 14.28 39.38 -12.45
N GLY A 118 15.53 38.98 -12.65
CA GLY A 118 16.50 38.84 -11.56
C GLY A 118 17.03 40.20 -11.11
N ASP A 119 17.22 40.37 -9.80
CA ASP A 119 17.87 41.54 -9.19
C ASP A 119 19.33 41.23 -8.81
N LEU A 120 20.04 42.18 -8.19
CA LEU A 120 21.46 42.02 -7.75
C LEU A 120 21.71 40.81 -6.80
N VAL A 121 20.66 40.17 -6.29
CA VAL A 121 20.70 39.05 -5.32
C VAL A 121 19.98 37.79 -5.84
N THR A 122 19.12 37.90 -6.86
CA THR A 122 18.26 36.80 -7.33
C THR A 122 18.45 36.56 -8.82
N HIS A 123 18.60 35.30 -9.22
CA HIS A 123 18.66 34.94 -10.64
C HIS A 123 17.30 35.15 -11.31
N ALA A 124 17.32 35.48 -12.60
CA ALA A 124 16.09 35.58 -13.39
C ALA A 124 15.45 34.21 -13.54
N GLU A 125 14.16 34.09 -13.23
CA GLU A 125 13.41 32.85 -13.38
C GLU A 125 12.70 32.83 -14.74
N PRO A 126 12.92 31.79 -15.56
CA PRO A 126 12.27 31.66 -16.86
C PRO A 126 10.76 31.39 -16.72
N GLY A 127 9.98 32.08 -17.55
CA GLY A 127 8.54 31.87 -17.67
C GLY A 127 8.19 30.74 -18.64
N TYR A 128 6.92 30.34 -18.64
CA TYR A 128 6.39 29.35 -19.58
C TYR A 128 6.51 29.82 -21.05
N SER A 129 6.90 28.91 -21.92
CA SER A 129 6.99 29.11 -23.37
C SER A 129 6.60 27.85 -24.14
N VAL A 130 6.35 27.99 -25.45
CA VAL A 130 6.12 26.86 -26.36
C VAL A 130 7.11 26.96 -27.53
N PRO A 131 8.03 25.99 -27.72
CA PRO A 131 8.33 24.87 -26.81
C PRO A 131 8.89 25.34 -25.46
N LEU A 132 8.95 24.44 -24.48
CA LEU A 132 9.60 24.74 -23.20
C LEU A 132 11.11 24.95 -23.42
N THR A 133 11.75 25.73 -22.55
CA THR A 133 13.21 25.89 -22.58
C THR A 133 13.89 24.98 -21.56
N ILE A 134 15.15 24.62 -21.81
CA ILE A 134 15.95 23.84 -20.85
C ILE A 134 16.08 24.61 -19.53
N ASP A 135 16.25 25.94 -19.59
CA ASP A 135 16.33 26.77 -18.38
C ASP A 135 15.02 26.71 -17.57
N PHE A 136 13.86 26.65 -18.24
CA PHE A 136 12.57 26.46 -17.57
C PHE A 136 12.50 25.13 -16.80
N LEU A 137 12.99 24.05 -17.41
CA LEU A 137 13.08 22.74 -16.75
C LEU A 137 14.02 22.76 -15.56
N LYS A 138 15.17 23.45 -15.66
CA LYS A 138 16.14 23.60 -14.55
C LYS A 138 15.58 24.42 -13.39
N ALA A 139 14.79 25.46 -13.68
CA ALA A 139 14.13 26.27 -12.67
C ALA A 139 12.94 25.54 -11.99
N ASN A 140 12.38 24.53 -12.65
CA ASN A 140 11.25 23.73 -12.16
C ASN A 140 11.62 22.25 -12.06
N ASP A 141 12.73 21.96 -11.37
CA ASP A 141 13.34 20.63 -11.27
C ASP A 141 12.45 19.58 -10.58
N LYS A 142 11.37 20.00 -9.90
CA LYS A 142 10.38 19.09 -9.27
C LYS A 142 9.19 18.73 -10.15
N LEU A 143 9.15 19.17 -11.41
CA LEU A 143 8.15 18.68 -12.35
C LEU A 143 8.25 17.16 -12.51
N VAL A 144 7.11 16.47 -12.46
CA VAL A 144 7.06 15.00 -12.53
C VAL A 144 6.83 14.60 -13.98
N LEU A 145 7.84 14.04 -14.64
CA LEU A 145 7.70 13.46 -15.98
C LEU A 145 7.11 12.06 -15.88
N ASP A 146 6.26 11.69 -16.85
CA ASP A 146 5.68 10.36 -17.00
C ASP A 146 6.25 9.67 -18.26
N THR A 147 6.93 8.55 -18.08
CA THR A 147 7.52 7.78 -19.18
C THR A 147 6.51 7.20 -20.17
N ALA A 148 5.22 7.08 -19.83
CA ALA A 148 4.20 6.60 -20.77
C ALA A 148 3.95 7.58 -21.94
N LEU A 149 4.31 8.86 -21.77
CA LEU A 149 4.20 9.89 -22.80
C LEU A 149 5.42 9.94 -23.73
N PHE A 150 6.36 9.02 -23.59
CA PHE A 150 7.61 8.97 -24.35
C PHE A 150 7.80 7.64 -25.08
N SER A 151 8.75 7.61 -26.02
CA SER A 151 9.09 6.39 -26.74
C SER A 151 9.75 5.34 -25.84
N PRO A 152 9.62 4.04 -26.17
CA PRO A 152 10.34 2.97 -25.47
C PRO A 152 11.86 3.19 -25.42
N GLU A 153 12.46 3.78 -26.46
CA GLU A 153 13.89 4.09 -26.53
C GLU A 153 14.30 5.18 -25.52
N PHE A 154 13.48 6.24 -25.38
CA PHE A 154 13.70 7.26 -24.37
C PHE A 154 13.66 6.65 -22.96
N LYS A 155 12.62 5.87 -22.68
CA LYS A 155 12.44 5.19 -21.40
C LYS A 155 13.62 4.28 -21.05
N ARG A 156 14.11 3.49 -22.01
CA ARG A 156 15.30 2.63 -21.82
C ARG A 156 16.56 3.43 -21.49
N ARG A 157 16.81 4.55 -22.19
CA ARG A 157 17.96 5.42 -21.90
C ARG A 157 17.86 6.07 -20.52
N LEU A 158 16.65 6.52 -20.15
CA LEU A 158 16.39 7.09 -18.84
C LEU A 158 16.65 6.07 -17.73
N LEU A 159 16.08 4.87 -17.82
CA LEU A 159 16.27 3.83 -16.80
C LEU A 159 17.72 3.35 -16.72
N ALA A 160 18.43 3.27 -17.85
CA ALA A 160 19.85 2.91 -17.86
C ALA A 160 20.75 3.97 -17.22
N SER A 161 20.28 5.22 -17.07
CA SER A 161 21.02 6.30 -16.41
C SER A 161 20.88 6.32 -14.89
N ILE A 162 19.91 5.57 -14.34
CA ILE A 162 19.64 5.50 -12.90
C ILE A 162 20.36 4.28 -12.34
N GLU A 163 21.35 4.52 -11.49
CA GLU A 163 21.96 3.48 -10.67
C GLU A 163 21.01 3.10 -9.52
N ASP A 164 20.92 1.81 -9.19
CA ASP A 164 20.00 1.27 -8.18
C ASP A 164 18.53 1.70 -8.37
N ILE A 165 17.94 1.28 -9.51
CA ILE A 165 16.57 1.66 -9.92
C ILE A 165 15.55 1.46 -8.80
N ASP A 166 15.55 0.29 -8.16
CA ASP A 166 14.60 -0.01 -7.09
C ASP A 166 14.94 0.71 -5.77
N GLY A 167 16.22 0.95 -5.49
CA GLY A 167 16.66 1.81 -4.38
C GLY A 167 16.13 3.23 -4.52
N HIS A 168 16.20 3.79 -5.72
CA HIS A 168 15.71 5.12 -6.08
C HIS A 168 14.21 5.17 -6.40
N THR A 169 13.50 4.04 -6.44
CA THR A 169 12.04 4.02 -6.55
C THR A 169 11.43 4.11 -5.15
N ASP A 170 10.75 5.22 -4.88
CA ASP A 170 10.13 5.54 -3.60
C ASP A 170 8.69 5.03 -3.51
N GLY A 171 7.97 4.95 -4.63
CA GLY A 171 6.57 4.50 -4.66
C GLY A 171 6.30 3.43 -5.72
N LEU A 172 5.33 2.55 -5.45
CA LEU A 172 4.77 1.63 -6.43
C LEU A 172 3.24 1.75 -6.43
N LEU A 173 2.65 2.05 -7.59
CA LEU A 173 1.21 2.09 -7.79
C LEU A 173 0.82 0.91 -8.68
N VAL A 174 -0.17 0.11 -8.28
CA VAL A 174 -0.52 -1.12 -8.99
C VAL A 174 -2.00 -1.10 -9.33
N HIS A 175 -2.28 -1.09 -10.63
CA HIS A 175 -3.62 -1.26 -11.15
C HIS A 175 -3.95 -2.74 -11.28
N SER A 176 -4.57 -3.31 -10.26
CA SER A 176 -4.96 -4.72 -10.22
C SER A 176 -5.95 -5.00 -9.10
N GLU A 177 -6.62 -6.15 -9.22
CA GLU A 177 -7.30 -6.78 -8.10
C GLU A 177 -6.28 -7.07 -6.98
N ASN A 178 -6.63 -6.69 -5.76
CA ASN A 178 -5.68 -6.62 -4.66
C ASN A 178 -5.14 -7.96 -4.18
N PHE A 179 -5.93 -9.04 -4.21
CA PHE A 179 -5.42 -10.38 -3.91
C PHE A 179 -4.37 -10.81 -4.95
N GLN A 180 -4.60 -10.51 -6.24
CA GLN A 180 -3.64 -10.80 -7.31
C GLN A 180 -2.33 -10.03 -7.16
N ALA A 181 -2.40 -8.74 -6.82
CA ALA A 181 -1.22 -7.94 -6.53
C ALA A 181 -0.44 -8.49 -5.31
N LEU A 182 -1.13 -8.79 -4.21
CA LEU A 182 -0.52 -9.36 -3.01
C LEU A 182 0.17 -10.70 -3.29
N ASN A 183 -0.40 -11.55 -4.15
CA ASN A 183 0.21 -12.82 -4.56
C ASN A 183 1.49 -12.63 -5.38
N LEU A 184 1.54 -11.62 -6.26
CA LEU A 184 2.75 -11.28 -7.01
C LEU A 184 3.86 -10.75 -6.10
N PHE A 185 3.49 -10.04 -5.03
CA PHE A 185 4.42 -9.40 -4.09
C PHE A 185 5.08 -10.34 -3.09
N GLN A 186 4.59 -11.57 -2.97
CA GLN A 186 5.03 -12.54 -1.96
C GLN A 186 6.53 -12.81 -1.96
N SER A 187 7.19 -12.84 -3.12
CA SER A 187 8.64 -13.06 -3.18
C SER A 187 9.41 -11.78 -2.81
N ARG A 188 8.97 -10.63 -3.33
CA ARG A 188 9.71 -9.37 -3.27
C ARG A 188 9.62 -8.67 -1.92
N TYR A 189 8.44 -8.67 -1.30
CA TYR A 189 8.15 -7.84 -0.12
C TYR A 189 7.93 -8.67 1.16
N ARG A 190 8.25 -9.97 1.13
CA ARG A 190 8.18 -10.87 2.29
C ARG A 190 8.92 -10.26 3.48
N GLU A 191 8.20 -10.16 4.61
CA GLU A 191 8.71 -9.66 5.88
C GLU A 191 9.39 -8.29 5.86
N GLN A 192 8.98 -7.40 4.95
CA GLN A 192 9.58 -6.07 4.79
C GLN A 192 8.62 -4.94 5.15
N VAL A 193 7.31 -5.19 5.15
CA VAL A 193 6.30 -4.16 5.33
C VAL A 193 6.21 -3.78 6.80
N LYS A 194 6.44 -2.50 7.11
CA LYS A 194 6.37 -1.97 8.48
C LYS A 194 4.94 -1.58 8.86
N CYS A 195 4.19 -1.04 7.91
CA CYS A 195 2.81 -0.64 8.15
C CYS A 195 1.93 -1.00 6.97
N ILE A 196 0.79 -1.62 7.28
CA ILE A 196 -0.31 -1.78 6.33
C ILE A 196 -1.44 -0.89 6.79
N TYR A 197 -2.01 -0.11 5.88
CA TYR A 197 -3.30 0.56 6.11
C TYR A 197 -4.28 0.05 5.08
N ILE A 198 -5.50 -0.26 5.51
CA ILE A 198 -6.58 -0.63 4.60
C ILE A 198 -7.89 0.07 4.96
N ASP A 199 -8.65 0.39 3.92
CA ASP A 199 -10.01 0.90 4.00
C ASP A 199 -10.94 -0.01 3.18
N PRO A 200 -11.22 -1.24 3.67
CA PRO A 200 -12.05 -2.20 2.94
C PRO A 200 -13.49 -1.67 2.79
N PRO A 201 -14.29 -2.21 1.85
CA PRO A 201 -15.70 -1.82 1.70
C PRO A 201 -16.50 -2.14 2.98
N TYR A 202 -17.35 -1.22 3.43
CA TYR A 202 -18.06 -1.32 4.73
C TYR A 202 -19.35 -2.15 4.69
N ASN A 203 -19.68 -2.73 3.54
CA ASN A 203 -20.87 -3.55 3.31
C ASN A 203 -22.19 -2.84 3.68
N THR A 204 -22.34 -1.58 3.30
CA THR A 204 -23.45 -0.70 3.72
C THR A 204 -24.75 -0.92 2.94
N ARG A 205 -24.74 -1.82 1.94
CA ARG A 205 -25.85 -2.09 1.01
C ARG A 205 -26.18 -0.92 0.09
N LYS A 206 -25.19 -0.05 -0.19
CA LYS A 206 -25.31 1.06 -1.13
C LYS A 206 -24.35 0.80 -2.30
N ASP A 207 -24.83 0.06 -3.29
CA ASP A 207 -24.07 -0.37 -4.47
C ASP A 207 -23.62 0.80 -5.35
N ARG A 208 -22.49 1.44 -5.02
CA ARG A 208 -21.85 2.45 -5.88
C ARG A 208 -20.32 2.35 -5.98
N PHE A 209 -19.68 1.40 -5.29
CA PHE A 209 -18.24 1.16 -5.41
C PHE A 209 -17.93 -0.01 -6.37
N PRO A 210 -16.72 -0.06 -6.95
CA PRO A 210 -16.25 -1.20 -7.76
C PRO A 210 -16.26 -2.52 -6.97
N TYR A 211 -16.04 -2.44 -5.66
CA TYR A 211 -16.30 -3.53 -4.74
C TYR A 211 -17.80 -3.58 -4.44
N ARG A 212 -18.45 -4.73 -4.68
CA ARG A 212 -19.87 -4.93 -4.34
C ARG A 212 -20.09 -4.62 -2.86
N ASP A 213 -20.97 -3.65 -2.59
CA ASP A 213 -21.33 -3.20 -1.26
C ASP A 213 -22.70 -3.78 -0.91
N GLY A 214 -22.75 -5.10 -0.67
CA GLY A 214 -23.98 -5.85 -0.43
C GLY A 214 -23.79 -7.35 -0.27
N TYR A 215 -22.58 -7.79 0.09
CA TYR A 215 -22.27 -9.20 0.28
C TYR A 215 -22.98 -9.77 1.50
N PRO A 216 -23.39 -11.05 1.48
CA PRO A 216 -23.59 -11.79 2.73
C PRO A 216 -22.32 -11.67 3.59
N HIS A 217 -22.46 -11.50 4.91
CA HIS A 217 -21.32 -11.33 5.82
C HIS A 217 -20.24 -12.43 5.64
N SER A 218 -20.66 -13.66 5.34
CA SER A 218 -19.75 -14.78 5.04
C SER A 218 -18.89 -14.57 3.79
N SER A 219 -19.45 -13.96 2.75
CA SER A 219 -18.72 -13.66 1.50
C SER A 219 -17.76 -12.50 1.68
N TRP A 220 -18.16 -11.47 2.44
CA TRP A 220 -17.28 -10.38 2.81
C TRP A 220 -16.10 -10.87 3.65
N LEU A 221 -16.38 -11.72 4.65
CA LEU A 221 -15.37 -12.36 5.49
C LEU A 221 -14.36 -13.17 4.67
N ALA A 222 -14.83 -14.07 3.80
CA ALA A 222 -13.95 -14.87 2.95
C ALA A 222 -13.03 -13.99 2.09
N MET A 223 -13.57 -12.94 1.47
CA MET A 223 -12.81 -11.98 0.69
C MET A 223 -11.68 -11.32 1.51
N ILE A 224 -11.98 -10.90 2.75
CA ILE A 224 -11.01 -10.24 3.62
C ILE A 224 -9.99 -11.23 4.17
N GLU A 225 -10.39 -12.43 4.58
CA GLU A 225 -9.50 -13.46 5.13
C GLU A 225 -8.40 -13.85 4.13
N ASP A 226 -8.73 -14.09 2.86
CA ASP A 226 -7.74 -14.42 1.81
C ASP A 226 -6.66 -13.32 1.67
N ARG A 227 -7.06 -12.06 1.78
CA ARG A 227 -6.15 -10.91 1.69
C ARG A 227 -5.32 -10.74 2.94
N LEU A 228 -5.90 -10.96 4.12
CA LEU A 228 -5.20 -10.88 5.39
C LEU A 228 -4.11 -11.96 5.48
N GLU A 229 -4.39 -13.16 5.00
CA GLU A 229 -3.40 -14.25 4.94
C GLU A 229 -2.22 -13.89 4.02
N ALA A 230 -2.52 -13.41 2.81
CA ALA A 230 -1.49 -12.93 1.89
C ALA A 230 -0.69 -11.76 2.48
N CYS A 231 -1.32 -10.84 3.20
CA CYS A 231 -0.64 -9.67 3.76
C CYS A 231 0.21 -10.00 5.00
N ARG A 232 -0.17 -11.03 5.79
CA ARG A 232 0.59 -11.48 6.97
C ARG A 232 2.03 -11.87 6.62
N ALA A 233 2.24 -12.48 5.46
CA ALA A 233 3.57 -12.87 4.98
C ALA A 233 4.46 -11.67 4.61
N LEU A 234 3.85 -10.53 4.23
CA LEU A 234 4.56 -9.30 3.87
C LEU A 234 4.99 -8.49 5.10
N LEU A 235 4.25 -8.57 6.21
CA LEU A 235 4.55 -7.84 7.43
C LEU A 235 5.89 -8.27 8.06
N ARG A 236 6.69 -7.29 8.44
CA ARG A 236 7.86 -7.47 9.31
C ARG A 236 7.41 -7.90 10.71
N SER A 237 8.27 -8.51 11.53
CA SER A 237 7.88 -9.01 12.87
C SER A 237 7.29 -7.91 13.76
N ASP A 238 7.88 -6.72 13.72
CA ASP A 238 7.43 -5.49 14.40
C ASP A 238 6.46 -4.64 13.56
N GLY A 239 5.93 -5.19 12.46
CA GLY A 239 5.01 -4.52 11.56
C GLY A 239 3.57 -4.50 12.11
N VAL A 240 2.83 -3.46 11.74
CA VAL A 240 1.43 -3.29 12.16
C VAL A 240 0.48 -3.13 10.98
N LEU A 241 -0.78 -3.53 11.19
CA LEU A 241 -1.88 -3.36 10.28
C LEU A 241 -2.95 -2.48 10.94
N TRP A 242 -3.33 -1.42 10.24
CA TRP A 242 -4.45 -0.55 10.54
C TRP A 242 -5.58 -0.83 9.54
N SER A 243 -6.81 -0.96 10.04
CA SER A 243 -8.00 -1.06 9.18
C SER A 243 -9.09 -0.11 9.64
N SER A 244 -9.60 0.69 8.71
CA SER A 244 -10.83 1.46 8.90
C SER A 244 -12.05 0.57 8.70
N ILE A 245 -13.08 0.74 9.53
CA ILE A 245 -14.34 0.02 9.41
C ILE A 245 -15.47 0.76 10.11
N ASP A 246 -16.70 0.63 9.59
CA ASP A 246 -17.89 1.08 10.30
C ASP A 246 -18.48 0.00 11.22
N LYS A 247 -19.61 0.31 11.84
CA LYS A 247 -20.31 -0.60 12.76
C LYS A 247 -20.85 -1.89 12.12
N ASN A 248 -21.00 -1.98 10.79
CA ASN A 248 -21.67 -3.12 10.15
C ASN A 248 -20.78 -4.36 10.19
N GLU A 249 -19.49 -4.19 9.89
CA GLU A 249 -18.53 -5.29 9.78
C GLU A 249 -17.41 -5.24 10.84
N ALA A 250 -17.42 -4.27 11.76
CA ALA A 250 -16.39 -4.14 12.81
C ALA A 250 -16.13 -5.45 13.59
N VAL A 251 -17.20 -6.16 13.98
CA VAL A 251 -17.06 -7.43 14.73
C VAL A 251 -16.50 -8.54 13.85
N HIS A 252 -16.94 -8.63 12.60
CA HIS A 252 -16.49 -9.64 11.65
C HIS A 252 -15.01 -9.42 11.30
N LEU A 253 -14.61 -8.17 11.08
CA LEU A 253 -13.22 -7.81 10.85
C LEU A 253 -12.32 -8.13 12.05
N ASP A 254 -12.77 -7.84 13.28
CA ASP A 254 -12.01 -8.16 14.50
C ASP A 254 -11.79 -9.68 14.63
N ILE A 255 -12.78 -10.49 14.26
CA ILE A 255 -12.65 -11.96 14.23
C ILE A 255 -11.64 -12.38 13.15
N ALA A 256 -11.75 -11.86 11.93
CA ALA A 256 -10.84 -12.19 10.84
C ALA A 256 -9.38 -11.82 11.17
N LEU A 257 -9.16 -10.62 11.73
CA LEU A 257 -7.85 -10.17 12.19
C LEU A 257 -7.33 -11.01 13.36
N SER A 258 -8.19 -11.36 14.32
CA SER A 258 -7.81 -12.23 15.44
C SER A 258 -7.42 -13.64 14.97
N ASN A 259 -8.11 -14.20 13.98
CA ASN A 259 -7.79 -15.49 13.40
C ASN A 259 -6.48 -15.44 12.62
N CYS A 260 -6.27 -14.38 11.83
CA CYS A 260 -5.10 -14.25 10.97
C CYS A 260 -3.85 -13.82 11.74
N LEU A 261 -3.89 -12.81 12.60
CA LEU A 261 -2.71 -12.26 13.28
C LEU A 261 -2.58 -12.74 14.73
N GLY A 262 -3.61 -13.34 15.30
CA GLY A 262 -3.65 -13.77 16.69
C GLY A 262 -4.21 -12.71 17.62
N ARG A 263 -5.08 -13.12 18.54
CA ARG A 263 -5.77 -12.23 19.49
C ARG A 263 -4.81 -11.46 20.41
N ASP A 264 -3.72 -12.10 20.84
CA ASP A 264 -2.72 -11.48 21.72
C ASP A 264 -1.89 -10.41 21.01
N ASN A 265 -1.92 -10.37 19.68
CA ASN A 265 -1.24 -9.37 18.86
C ASN A 265 -2.09 -8.12 18.57
N ARG A 266 -3.28 -8.03 19.18
CA ARG A 266 -4.11 -6.83 19.10
C ARG A 266 -3.46 -5.69 19.90
N ILE A 267 -3.15 -4.59 19.23
CA ILE A 267 -2.57 -3.40 19.87
C ILE A 267 -3.66 -2.53 20.49
N GLY A 268 -4.77 -2.35 19.78
CA GLY A 268 -5.91 -1.59 20.27
C GLY A 268 -6.87 -1.16 19.18
N ASP A 269 -7.92 -0.45 19.59
CA ASP A 269 -8.92 0.17 18.73
C ASP A 269 -8.96 1.69 18.99
N VAL A 270 -9.09 2.44 17.90
CA VAL A 270 -9.28 3.89 17.94
C VAL A 270 -10.67 4.20 17.41
N VAL A 271 -11.43 4.95 18.19
CA VAL A 271 -12.73 5.50 17.79
C VAL A 271 -12.47 6.83 17.10
N TRP A 272 -12.78 6.88 15.81
CA TRP A 272 -12.66 8.10 15.03
C TRP A 272 -14.02 8.77 14.91
N ARG A 273 -14.20 9.88 15.63
CA ARG A 273 -15.37 10.74 15.49
C ARG A 273 -15.19 11.61 14.26
N ASN A 274 -15.91 11.26 13.19
CA ASN A 274 -15.70 11.80 11.85
C ASN A 274 -16.82 12.72 11.37
N ALA A 275 -18.01 12.60 11.95
CA ALA A 275 -19.20 13.30 11.47
C ALA A 275 -20.00 13.92 12.61
N ARG A 276 -20.94 14.80 12.26
CA ARG A 276 -22.01 15.24 13.13
C ARG A 276 -23.34 14.94 12.47
N ASP A 277 -24.14 14.08 13.08
CA ASP A 277 -25.43 13.68 12.55
C ASP A 277 -26.56 14.27 13.41
N ASN A 278 -27.31 15.19 12.81
CA ASN A 278 -28.44 15.85 13.47
C ASN A 278 -29.79 15.20 13.11
N ASN A 279 -29.79 14.11 12.33
CA ASN A 279 -31.02 13.43 11.96
C ASN A 279 -31.67 12.76 13.19
N PRO A 280 -33.00 12.80 13.33
CA PRO A 280 -33.69 12.19 14.46
C PRO A 280 -33.54 10.66 14.42
N THR A 281 -32.80 10.12 15.39
CA THR A 281 -32.58 8.68 15.58
C THR A 281 -32.56 8.34 17.06
N ARG A 282 -32.55 7.06 17.41
CA ARG A 282 -32.36 6.62 18.80
C ARG A 282 -30.94 6.94 19.30
N ILE A 283 -29.94 6.73 18.45
CA ILE A 283 -28.52 7.00 18.73
C ILE A 283 -27.91 7.60 17.46
N ALA A 284 -27.41 8.84 17.55
CA ALA A 284 -26.66 9.47 16.47
C ALA A 284 -25.29 8.80 16.36
N THR A 285 -25.08 8.02 15.29
CA THR A 285 -23.79 7.36 15.03
C THR A 285 -22.87 8.37 14.36
N GLU A 286 -21.89 8.89 15.11
CA GLU A 286 -20.96 9.95 14.67
C GLU A 286 -19.50 9.49 14.57
N HIS A 287 -19.27 8.18 14.63
CA HIS A 287 -17.93 7.61 14.67
C HIS A 287 -17.80 6.33 13.83
N GLU A 288 -16.57 6.06 13.45
CA GLU A 288 -16.06 4.83 12.84
C GLU A 288 -14.94 4.26 13.71
N PHE A 289 -14.47 3.06 13.37
CA PHE A 289 -13.42 2.35 14.09
C PHE A 289 -12.17 2.20 13.24
N LEU A 290 -11.01 2.32 13.90
CA LEU A 290 -9.70 1.98 13.36
C LEU A 290 -9.14 0.85 14.21
N LEU A 291 -9.04 -0.35 13.65
CA LEU A 291 -8.50 -1.52 14.34
C LEU A 291 -7.01 -1.63 14.09
N CYS A 292 -6.21 -1.89 15.14
CA CYS A 292 -4.76 -2.04 15.06
C CYS A 292 -4.30 -3.40 15.57
N TYR A 293 -3.60 -4.13 14.72
CA TYR A 293 -2.96 -5.41 15.03
C TYR A 293 -1.49 -5.38 14.62
N ALA A 294 -0.64 -6.09 15.36
CA ALA A 294 0.75 -6.33 14.98
C ALA A 294 0.92 -7.74 14.40
N LYS A 295 2.01 -7.98 13.66
CA LYS A 295 2.43 -9.36 13.38
C LYS A 295 2.89 -10.06 14.66
N SER A 296 3.63 -9.34 15.50
CA SER A 296 4.04 -9.76 16.85
C SER A 296 4.03 -8.54 17.77
N ALA A 297 3.06 -8.45 18.67
CA ALA A 297 2.97 -7.30 19.60
C ALA A 297 4.17 -7.22 20.55
N ALA A 298 4.82 -8.35 20.84
CA ALA A 298 6.03 -8.40 21.64
C ALA A 298 7.24 -7.72 20.96
N ASP A 299 7.29 -7.77 19.62
CA ASP A 299 8.39 -7.20 18.84
C ASP A 299 8.17 -5.71 18.51
N THR A 300 6.95 -5.22 18.69
CA THR A 300 6.64 -3.79 18.50
C THR A 300 7.19 -2.92 19.63
N GLU A 301 7.41 -1.64 19.32
CA GLU A 301 7.68 -0.64 20.34
C GLU A 301 6.53 -0.57 21.34
N GLN A 302 6.86 -0.79 22.62
CA GLN A 302 5.85 -0.83 23.69
C GLN A 302 5.23 0.54 24.00
N VAL A 303 5.84 1.62 23.51
CA VAL A 303 5.36 2.99 23.72
C VAL A 303 5.54 3.81 22.45
N TRP A 304 4.44 4.11 21.77
CA TRP A 304 4.46 5.07 20.67
C TRP A 304 4.43 6.51 21.18
N LYS A 305 5.43 7.27 20.73
CA LYS A 305 5.55 8.70 20.99
C LYS A 305 5.87 9.41 19.69
N ASN A 306 5.10 10.44 19.38
CA ASN A 306 5.40 11.31 18.27
C ASN A 306 6.07 12.58 18.81
N GLU A 307 7.27 12.88 18.29
CA GLU A 307 8.01 14.09 18.63
C GLU A 307 7.48 15.32 17.86
N PHE A 308 6.83 15.07 16.72
CA PHE A 308 6.29 16.02 15.76
C PHE A 308 4.78 16.15 15.98
N ALA A 309 4.40 17.04 16.88
CA ALA A 309 2.99 17.43 17.01
C ALA A 309 2.82 18.81 16.38
N ASP A 310 1.97 18.93 15.35
CA ASP A 310 1.68 20.21 14.68
C ASP A 310 1.32 21.30 15.69
N ALA A 311 0.57 20.92 16.73
CA ALA A 311 0.18 21.81 17.81
C ALA A 311 1.39 22.31 18.63
N LYS A 312 2.37 21.43 18.90
CA LYS A 312 3.63 21.79 19.56
C LYS A 312 4.44 22.75 18.69
N GLU A 313 4.60 22.44 17.41
CA GLU A 313 5.37 23.28 16.47
C GLU A 313 4.75 24.65 16.29
N LEU A 314 3.42 24.71 16.09
CA LEU A 314 2.69 25.98 15.98
C LEU A 314 2.87 26.85 17.22
N LEU A 315 2.78 26.24 18.41
CA LEU A 315 2.95 26.98 19.66
C LEU A 315 4.41 27.41 19.90
N LEU A 316 5.39 26.57 19.52
CA LEU A 316 6.81 26.92 19.56
C LEU A 316 7.14 28.06 18.59
N ALA A 317 6.64 28.02 17.35
CA ALA A 317 6.82 29.07 16.37
C ALA A 317 6.21 30.41 16.85
N ALA A 318 5.01 30.37 17.43
CA ALA A 318 4.41 31.55 18.05
C ALA A 318 5.27 32.10 19.19
N TYR A 319 5.83 31.23 20.03
CA TYR A 319 6.75 31.64 21.10
C TYR A 319 8.05 32.25 20.56
N GLN A 320 8.68 31.66 19.54
CA GLN A 320 9.92 32.20 18.94
C GLN A 320 9.68 33.56 18.30
N ASN A 321 8.59 33.73 17.55
CA ASN A 321 8.19 35.03 16.97
C ASN A 321 8.00 36.12 18.04
N LEU A 322 7.47 35.78 19.22
CA LEU A 322 7.33 36.71 20.33
C LEU A 322 8.66 37.00 21.04
N LYS A 323 9.55 36.01 21.11
CA LYS A 323 10.89 36.14 21.68
C LYS A 323 11.80 37.03 20.83
N GLU A 324 11.75 36.89 19.50
CA GLU A 324 12.51 37.71 18.55
C GLU A 324 12.13 39.19 18.61
N LYS A 325 10.89 39.51 19.01
CA LYS A 325 10.44 40.88 19.29
C LYS A 325 11.04 41.48 20.57
N GLY A 326 11.89 40.74 21.30
CA GLY A 326 12.58 41.22 22.50
C GLY A 326 11.68 41.45 23.72
N LEU A 327 10.49 40.83 23.75
CA LEU A 327 9.53 40.99 24.84
C LEU A 327 10.01 40.27 26.12
N PRO A 328 9.76 40.82 27.32
CA PRO A 328 10.05 40.11 28.57
C PRO A 328 9.12 38.89 28.74
N PRO A 329 9.54 37.83 29.47
CA PRO A 329 8.75 36.59 29.62
C PRO A 329 7.30 36.79 30.08
N SER A 330 7.03 37.80 30.93
CA SER A 330 5.68 38.14 31.39
C SER A 330 4.77 38.69 30.28
N ALA A 331 5.33 39.49 29.37
CA ALA A 331 4.61 40.00 28.20
C ALA A 331 4.38 38.87 27.18
N ILE A 332 5.41 38.05 26.90
CA ILE A 332 5.30 36.87 26.04
C ILE A 332 4.19 35.95 26.56
N GLN A 333 4.14 35.68 27.87
CA GLN A 333 3.11 34.83 28.47
C GLN A 333 1.69 35.36 28.23
N THR A 334 1.50 36.67 28.24
CA THR A 334 0.17 37.28 28.05
C THR A 334 -0.29 37.14 26.60
N GLU A 335 0.59 37.47 25.65
CA GLU A 335 0.33 37.32 24.21
C GLU A 335 0.14 35.85 23.82
N LEU A 336 1.00 34.95 24.31
CA LEU A 336 0.90 33.52 24.04
C LEU A 336 -0.42 32.93 24.55
N ARG A 337 -0.93 33.39 25.71
CA ARG A 337 -2.26 33.01 26.21
C ARG A 337 -3.40 33.52 25.35
N GLN A 338 -3.23 34.67 24.70
CA GLN A 338 -4.21 35.17 23.75
C GLN A 338 -4.19 34.30 22.48
N PHE A 339 -3.01 34.05 21.92
CA PHE A 339 -2.82 33.16 20.79
C PHE A 339 -3.41 31.76 21.01
N ILE A 340 -3.20 31.15 22.18
CA ILE A 340 -3.78 29.85 22.53
C ILE A 340 -5.32 29.90 22.56
N ARG A 341 -5.91 31.00 23.07
CA ARG A 341 -7.37 31.15 23.11
C ARG A 341 -7.96 31.29 21.72
N ASP A 342 -7.30 32.03 20.85
CA ASP A 342 -7.76 32.28 19.48
C ASP A 342 -7.60 31.02 18.60
N ASN A 343 -6.61 30.17 18.90
CA ASN A 343 -6.31 28.94 18.15
C ASN A 343 -6.64 27.66 18.93
N LYS A 344 -7.59 27.72 19.87
CA LYS A 344 -7.87 26.62 20.81
C LYS A 344 -8.16 25.27 20.14
N ALA A 345 -8.81 25.29 18.98
CA ALA A 345 -9.12 24.06 18.23
C ALA A 345 -7.84 23.35 17.73
N LEU A 346 -6.91 24.11 17.17
CA LEU A 346 -5.62 23.61 16.64
C LEU A 346 -4.64 23.23 17.75
N LEU A 347 -4.71 23.93 18.89
CA LEU A 347 -3.79 23.75 20.02
C LEU A 347 -4.34 22.88 21.14
N SER A 348 -5.44 22.17 20.93
CA SER A 348 -6.14 21.42 21.98
C SER A 348 -5.26 20.40 22.74
N GLU A 349 -4.19 19.93 22.11
CA GLU A 349 -3.21 19.00 22.70
C GLU A 349 -2.20 19.70 23.62
N VAL A 350 -1.91 20.98 23.37
CA VAL A 350 -0.90 21.78 24.09
C VAL A 350 -1.49 23.06 24.71
N ASP A 351 -2.81 23.20 24.78
CA ASP A 351 -3.50 24.42 25.25
C ASP A 351 -3.17 24.80 26.71
N ARG A 352 -2.69 23.82 27.48
CA ARG A 352 -2.25 24.00 28.87
C ARG A 352 -0.87 24.65 29.00
N TYR A 353 -0.06 24.70 27.93
CA TYR A 353 1.28 25.27 27.90
C TYR A 353 1.24 26.81 27.86
N LYS A 354 0.78 27.39 28.97
CA LYS A 354 0.42 28.81 29.10
C LYS A 354 1.37 29.63 29.97
N PHE A 355 2.45 29.03 30.44
CA PHE A 355 3.44 29.69 31.27
C PHE A 355 4.76 29.81 30.51
N VAL A 356 5.50 30.89 30.76
CA VAL A 356 6.77 31.18 30.10
C VAL A 356 7.77 31.63 31.15
N ASP A 357 8.96 31.05 31.12
CA ASP A 357 10.12 31.52 31.87
C ASP A 357 11.36 31.63 30.96
N GLU A 358 12.53 31.87 31.56
CA GLU A 358 13.82 32.00 30.84
C GLU A 358 14.18 30.73 30.04
N ASN A 359 13.63 29.57 30.44
CA ASN A 359 13.90 28.27 29.84
C ASN A 359 12.83 27.84 28.82
N GLY A 360 11.84 28.69 28.52
CA GLY A 360 10.85 28.45 27.48
C GLY A 360 9.40 28.34 27.97
N VAL A 361 8.55 27.76 27.13
CA VAL A 361 7.12 27.55 27.40
C VAL A 361 6.92 26.26 28.20
N PHE A 362 6.07 26.29 29.22
CA PHE A 362 5.78 25.14 30.06
C PHE A 362 4.33 25.10 30.57
N THR A 363 3.93 23.95 31.10
CA THR A 363 2.69 23.76 31.85
C THR A 363 2.96 23.21 33.25
N GLY A 364 2.00 23.41 34.16
CA GLY A 364 2.05 22.88 35.53
C GLY A 364 1.37 21.52 35.61
N SER A 365 2.13 20.48 35.92
CA SER A 365 1.62 19.13 36.15
C SER A 365 1.45 18.83 37.63
N GLN A 366 0.31 18.22 37.97
CA GLN A 366 0.04 17.78 39.34
C GLN A 366 0.64 16.41 39.67
N SER A 367 1.42 15.80 38.75
CA SER A 367 2.06 14.47 38.92
C SER A 367 3.17 14.41 39.99
N VAL A 368 3.14 15.32 40.96
CA VAL A 368 4.02 15.35 42.13
C VAL A 368 3.52 14.44 43.26
N HIS A 369 2.21 14.16 43.28
CA HIS A 369 1.58 13.31 44.30
C HIS A 369 1.72 11.83 43.94
N ASN A 370 1.81 10.97 44.96
CA ASN A 370 1.77 9.53 44.77
C ASN A 370 0.32 9.10 44.40
N PRO A 371 0.09 8.33 43.32
CA PRO A 371 -1.27 7.87 42.98
C PRO A 371 -1.89 6.94 44.03
N HIS A 372 -1.07 6.31 44.87
CA HIS A 372 -1.54 5.43 45.95
C HIS A 372 -1.10 5.99 47.32
N PRO A 373 -1.83 5.69 48.41
CA PRO A 373 -1.42 6.06 49.76
C PRO A 373 -0.03 5.51 50.14
N GLY A 374 0.70 6.24 50.98
CA GLY A 374 2.05 5.83 51.44
C GLY A 374 3.21 6.44 50.64
N GLY A 375 3.02 7.64 50.06
CA GLY A 375 4.11 8.42 49.47
C GLY A 375 5.09 8.98 50.51
N TYR A 376 6.07 9.74 50.02
CA TYR A 376 7.11 10.36 50.85
C TYR A 376 6.61 11.65 51.49
N GLU A 377 6.97 11.87 52.76
CA GLU A 377 6.59 13.05 53.53
C GLU A 377 7.83 13.84 53.90
N TYR A 378 7.92 15.07 53.40
CA TYR A 378 8.99 16.04 53.70
C TYR A 378 8.49 17.44 53.34
N ASP A 379 9.16 18.48 53.82
CA ASP A 379 8.74 19.86 53.58
C ASP A 379 9.48 20.50 52.40
N ILE A 380 8.75 21.22 51.54
CA ILE A 380 9.32 22.06 50.48
C ILE A 380 9.04 23.52 50.83
N PRO A 381 10.05 24.36 51.09
CA PRO A 381 9.82 25.77 51.44
C PRO A 381 9.38 26.59 50.23
N HIS A 382 8.41 27.48 50.41
CA HIS A 382 7.99 28.43 49.38
C HIS A 382 9.07 29.51 49.17
N PRO A 383 9.44 29.86 47.92
CA PRO A 383 10.58 30.74 47.64
C PRO A 383 10.43 32.17 48.17
N VAL A 384 9.21 32.70 48.25
CA VAL A 384 8.91 34.06 48.77
C VAL A 384 8.58 34.08 50.27
N THR A 385 7.64 33.24 50.72
CA THR A 385 7.15 33.26 52.11
C THR A 385 8.02 32.44 53.08
N GLY A 386 8.86 31.53 52.58
CA GLY A 386 9.72 30.65 53.38
C GLY A 386 8.98 29.56 54.16
N LYS A 387 7.64 29.52 54.10
CA LYS A 387 6.80 28.52 54.78
C LYS A 387 6.73 27.21 53.99
N PRO A 388 6.49 26.06 54.65
CA PRO A 388 6.33 24.79 53.95
C PRO A 388 5.08 24.81 53.07
N MET A 389 5.24 24.34 51.83
CA MET A 389 4.16 24.14 50.87
C MET A 389 3.20 23.05 51.36
N ARG A 390 1.92 23.15 50.97
CA ARG A 390 0.92 22.13 51.31
C ARG A 390 1.32 20.75 50.77
N LEU A 391 1.39 19.78 51.67
CA LEU A 391 1.63 18.37 51.36
C LEU A 391 0.44 17.76 50.58
N PRO A 392 0.68 16.95 49.54
CA PRO A 392 -0.37 16.13 48.94
C PRO A 392 -0.96 15.13 49.95
N ALA A 393 -2.25 14.83 49.84
CA ALA A 393 -2.94 13.93 50.76
C ALA A 393 -2.34 12.50 50.81
N THR A 394 -1.70 12.06 49.72
CA THR A 394 -1.07 10.74 49.59
C THR A 394 0.47 10.78 49.72
N GLY A 395 1.03 11.93 50.09
CA GLY A 395 2.47 12.17 50.06
C GLY A 395 3.03 12.41 48.66
N TYR A 396 4.31 12.72 48.58
CA TYR A 396 5.03 12.92 47.33
C TYR A 396 5.38 11.59 46.66
N ARG A 397 5.47 11.61 45.32
CA ARG A 397 5.87 10.46 44.50
C ARG A 397 7.36 10.15 44.58
N PHE A 398 8.19 11.16 44.83
CA PHE A 398 9.65 11.06 44.76
C PHE A 398 10.27 11.18 46.15
N PRO A 399 11.41 10.52 46.44
CA PRO A 399 12.19 10.76 47.65
C PRO A 399 12.70 12.21 47.73
N GLU A 400 12.96 12.70 48.95
CA GLU A 400 13.44 14.07 49.20
C GLU A 400 14.70 14.41 48.40
N ALA A 401 15.69 13.51 48.36
CA ALA A 401 16.93 13.71 47.62
C ALA A 401 16.70 13.92 46.11
N THR A 402 15.78 13.16 45.51
CA THR A 402 15.40 13.32 44.10
C THR A 402 14.64 14.61 43.88
N MET A 403 13.72 14.97 44.79
CA MET A 403 12.98 16.23 44.71
C MET A 403 13.91 17.44 44.75
N GLN A 404 14.87 17.44 45.68
CA GLN A 404 15.85 18.53 45.80
C GLN A 404 16.73 18.63 44.55
N ARG A 405 17.43 17.54 44.20
CA ARG A 405 18.41 17.52 43.10
C ARG A 405 17.79 17.75 41.72
N ASP A 406 16.68 17.09 41.42
CA ASP A 406 16.15 17.05 40.06
C ASP A 406 15.04 18.08 39.80
N TYR A 407 14.39 18.60 40.85
CA TYR A 407 13.27 19.53 40.69
C TYR A 407 13.50 20.90 41.34
N VAL A 408 13.98 20.97 42.58
CA VAL A 408 14.23 22.24 43.27
C VAL A 408 15.45 22.95 42.68
N GLU A 409 16.62 22.30 42.67
CA GLU A 409 17.89 22.86 42.18
C GLU A 409 17.82 23.23 40.68
N LYS A 410 17.10 22.43 39.89
CA LYS A 410 16.91 22.65 38.44
C LYS A 410 15.74 23.57 38.09
N ASN A 411 15.11 24.22 39.08
CA ASN A 411 13.98 25.14 38.90
C ASN A 411 12.80 24.53 38.09
N ARG A 412 12.55 23.22 38.26
CA ARG A 412 11.44 22.48 37.61
C ARG A 412 10.15 22.45 38.44
N LEU A 413 10.09 23.17 39.55
CA LEU A 413 8.87 23.32 40.35
C LEU A 413 8.13 24.62 40.03
N LEU A 414 6.82 24.52 39.90
CA LEU A 414 5.90 25.65 39.81
C LEU A 414 5.21 25.80 41.17
N TYR A 415 5.51 26.92 41.82
CA TYR A 415 4.93 27.30 43.11
C TYR A 415 3.61 28.06 42.91
N GLY A 416 2.69 27.90 43.86
CA GLY A 416 1.48 28.71 43.93
C GLY A 416 1.78 30.17 44.30
N PRO A 417 0.78 31.06 44.32
CA PRO A 417 0.94 32.40 44.86
C PRO A 417 1.18 32.41 46.38
N ASP A 418 0.81 31.32 47.07
CA ASP A 418 0.91 31.12 48.51
C ASP A 418 1.26 29.65 48.86
N GLU A 419 1.56 29.40 50.14
CA GLU A 419 1.91 28.07 50.68
C GLU A 419 0.74 27.07 50.68
N ASN A 420 -0.49 27.53 50.48
CA ASN A 420 -1.71 26.73 50.61
C ASN A 420 -1.96 25.79 49.42
N ARG A 421 -1.23 25.97 48.32
CA ARG A 421 -1.30 25.13 47.13
C ARG A 421 -0.19 24.08 47.14
N ILE A 422 -0.51 22.93 46.56
CA ILE A 422 0.48 21.89 46.30
C ILE A 422 1.39 22.37 45.15
N VAL A 423 2.70 22.15 45.27
CA VAL A 423 3.66 22.39 44.19
C VAL A 423 3.29 21.60 42.93
N GLN A 424 3.64 22.13 41.76
CA GLN A 424 3.45 21.45 40.48
C GLN A 424 4.81 21.23 39.80
N ILE A 425 4.90 20.24 38.93
CA ILE A 425 6.10 20.00 38.12
C ILE A 425 5.96 20.80 36.82
N LYS A 426 6.96 21.58 36.46
CA LYS A 426 7.07 22.23 35.16
C LYS A 426 7.37 21.17 34.09
N LEU A 427 6.40 20.93 33.22
CA LEU A 427 6.59 20.18 31.98
C LEU A 427 6.83 21.18 30.87
N LYS A 428 8.02 21.15 30.26
CA LYS A 428 8.37 22.05 29.17
C LYS A 428 7.75 21.58 27.85
N LEU A 429 7.48 22.54 26.96
CA LEU A 429 6.87 22.27 25.66
C LEU A 429 7.85 21.58 24.70
N ASP A 430 9.14 21.88 24.79
CA ASP A 430 10.20 21.22 24.02
C ASP A 430 10.27 19.70 24.32
N GLU A 431 10.08 19.32 25.58
CA GLU A 431 10.02 17.94 26.07
C GLU A 431 8.68 17.24 25.77
N TYR A 432 7.68 17.94 25.22
CA TYR A 432 6.39 17.32 24.87
C TYR A 432 6.57 16.27 23.77
N LYS A 433 6.03 15.08 24.04
CA LYS A 433 5.86 14.01 23.05
C LYS A 433 4.38 13.59 23.05
N ASP A 434 3.75 13.65 21.89
CA ASP A 434 2.34 13.27 21.77
C ASP A 434 2.18 11.76 21.96
N SER A 435 1.00 11.34 22.38
CA SER A 435 0.62 9.92 22.51
C SER A 435 -0.64 9.69 21.71
N LEU A 436 -0.70 8.56 20.99
CA LEU A 436 -1.88 8.21 20.23
C LEU A 436 -3.06 7.94 21.18
N ARG A 437 -4.07 8.80 21.13
CA ARG A 437 -5.30 8.64 21.93
C ARG A 437 -6.24 7.67 21.22
N SER A 438 -6.94 6.84 21.98
CA SER A 438 -7.95 5.91 21.46
C SER A 438 -9.22 6.60 20.95
N VAL A 439 -9.35 7.92 21.11
CA VAL A 439 -10.44 8.71 20.55
C VAL A 439 -9.84 9.87 19.77
N ILE A 440 -10.11 9.90 18.47
CA ILE A 440 -9.69 10.97 17.56
C ILE A 440 -10.94 11.74 17.12
N ASP A 441 -10.93 13.05 17.33
CA ASP A 441 -11.96 13.97 16.83
C ASP A 441 -11.38 14.71 15.62
N LEU A 442 -11.78 14.31 14.42
CA LEU A 442 -11.28 14.84 13.16
C LEU A 442 -12.39 14.76 12.12
N ASP A 443 -12.78 15.90 11.54
CA ASP A 443 -13.86 15.98 10.56
C ASP A 443 -13.53 15.21 9.28
N GLY A 444 -14.35 14.21 8.92
CA GLY A 444 -14.18 13.40 7.72
C GLY A 444 -14.29 14.19 6.42
N ARG A 445 -14.97 15.36 6.43
CA ARG A 445 -15.09 16.23 5.25
C ARG A 445 -13.76 16.80 4.78
N LEU A 446 -12.73 16.78 5.64
CA LEU A 446 -11.38 17.18 5.27
C LEU A 446 -10.82 16.35 4.10
N GLY A 447 -11.21 15.08 3.96
CA GLY A 447 -10.82 14.28 2.79
C GLY A 447 -11.37 14.85 1.49
N ALA A 448 -12.66 15.21 1.48
CA ALA A 448 -13.30 15.83 0.31
C ALA A 448 -12.71 17.21 0.00
N TYR A 449 -12.35 17.99 1.04
CA TYR A 449 -11.68 19.27 0.86
C TYR A 449 -10.27 19.14 0.31
N ALA A 450 -9.49 18.15 0.77
CA ALA A 450 -8.16 17.86 0.22
C ALA A 450 -8.25 17.48 -1.27
N LEU A 451 -9.21 16.63 -1.64
CA LEU A 451 -9.43 16.28 -3.04
C LEU A 451 -9.90 17.49 -3.88
N SER A 452 -10.80 18.31 -3.33
CA SER A 452 -11.27 19.53 -4.00
C SER A 452 -10.16 20.55 -4.19
N ALA A 453 -9.22 20.64 -3.25
CA ALA A 453 -8.05 21.50 -3.38
C ALA A 453 -7.16 21.06 -4.57
N LEU A 454 -6.98 19.76 -4.75
CA LEU A 454 -6.14 19.16 -5.79
C LEU A 454 -6.77 19.16 -7.19
N PHE A 455 -8.09 18.98 -7.29
CA PHE A 455 -8.78 18.79 -8.58
C PHE A 455 -9.81 19.89 -8.93
N GLY A 456 -10.08 20.80 -7.99
CA GLY A 456 -11.03 21.91 -8.19
C GLY A 456 -12.50 21.49 -8.07
N ALA A 457 -13.38 22.35 -8.59
CA ALA A 457 -14.83 22.14 -8.59
C ALA A 457 -15.20 20.98 -9.54
N GLY A 458 -15.49 19.81 -8.98
CA GLY A 458 -15.72 18.55 -9.71
C GLY A 458 -15.06 17.34 -9.05
N ALA A 459 -14.20 17.56 -8.05
CA ALA A 459 -13.54 16.48 -7.31
C ALA A 459 -14.50 15.45 -6.69
N SER A 460 -15.69 15.88 -6.26
CA SER A 460 -16.73 15.00 -5.70
C SER A 460 -17.29 14.01 -6.72
N ASP A 461 -17.26 14.36 -8.01
CA ASP A 461 -17.74 13.49 -9.09
C ASP A 461 -16.66 12.45 -9.46
N LEU A 462 -15.40 12.71 -9.11
CA LEU A 462 -14.27 11.81 -9.37
C LEU A 462 -14.12 10.72 -8.32
N PHE A 463 -14.37 11.03 -7.05
CA PHE A 463 -14.27 10.06 -5.96
C PHE A 463 -15.16 10.44 -4.77
N GLU A 464 -15.99 9.51 -4.32
CA GLU A 464 -16.87 9.70 -3.16
C GLU A 464 -16.19 9.22 -1.86
N ASN A 465 -16.37 9.99 -0.78
CA ASN A 465 -15.93 9.63 0.58
C ASN A 465 -14.43 9.32 0.75
N PRO A 466 -13.50 10.14 0.22
CA PRO A 466 -12.06 9.94 0.45
C PRO A 466 -11.70 10.10 1.94
N LYS A 467 -10.77 9.26 2.42
CA LYS A 467 -10.24 9.38 3.77
C LYS A 467 -9.39 10.66 3.91
N PRO A 468 -9.46 11.38 5.05
CA PRO A 468 -8.61 12.54 5.30
C PRO A 468 -7.13 12.14 5.38
N PRO A 469 -6.22 12.76 4.62
CA PRO A 469 -4.78 12.52 4.72
C PRO A 469 -4.25 12.72 6.14
N GLN A 470 -4.76 13.73 6.85
CA GLN A 470 -4.35 14.08 8.21
C GLN A 470 -4.59 12.95 9.22
N LEU A 471 -5.63 12.13 9.00
CA LEU A 471 -5.88 10.95 9.84
C LEU A 471 -4.74 9.94 9.66
N LEU A 472 -4.39 9.66 8.40
CA LEU A 472 -3.38 8.68 8.03
C LEU A 472 -1.98 9.16 8.39
N GLU A 473 -1.69 10.44 8.20
CA GLU A 473 -0.44 11.09 8.66
C GLU A 473 -0.23 10.85 10.15
N ARG A 474 -1.28 11.07 10.96
CA ARG A 474 -1.23 10.83 12.39
C ARG A 474 -0.92 9.37 12.70
N LEU A 475 -1.60 8.42 12.06
CA LEU A 475 -1.35 6.98 12.30
C LEU A 475 0.08 6.59 11.91
N LEU A 476 0.52 6.95 10.70
CA LEU A 476 1.84 6.62 10.17
C LEU A 476 2.97 7.25 10.99
N ALA A 477 2.79 8.47 11.49
CA ALA A 477 3.78 9.13 12.35
C ALA A 477 4.01 8.39 13.68
N PHE A 478 3.03 7.62 14.18
CA PHE A 478 3.21 6.77 15.35
C PHE A 478 3.74 5.38 15.03
N SER A 479 3.30 4.76 13.93
CA SER A 479 3.57 3.35 13.66
C SER A 479 4.70 3.04 12.68
N SER A 480 5.18 4.04 11.91
CA SER A 480 5.92 3.79 10.66
C SER A 480 7.28 4.50 10.55
N LEU A 481 7.83 5.05 11.64
CA LEU A 481 9.13 5.75 11.60
C LEU A 481 10.30 4.86 12.07
N PRO A 482 11.56 5.16 11.67
CA PRO A 482 12.00 6.29 10.81
C PRO A 482 12.14 5.98 9.30
N GLU A 483 12.14 4.73 8.85
CA GLU A 483 12.18 4.37 7.42
C GLU A 483 11.32 3.12 7.20
N ALA A 484 10.14 3.31 6.62
CA ALA A 484 9.14 2.26 6.46
C ALA A 484 8.72 2.07 5.02
N LEU A 485 8.41 0.81 4.72
CA LEU A 485 7.54 0.43 3.62
C LEU A 485 6.09 0.41 4.13
N VAL A 486 5.26 1.28 3.58
CA VAL A 486 3.82 1.37 3.85
C VAL A 486 3.06 0.73 2.69
N VAL A 487 2.13 -0.17 2.98
CA VAL A 487 1.31 -0.80 1.94
C VAL A 487 -0.16 -0.49 2.18
N ASP A 488 -0.85 -0.10 1.11
CA ASP A 488 -2.29 0.04 1.08
C ASP A 488 -2.85 -0.64 -0.16
N PHE A 489 -3.55 -1.76 0.06
CA PHE A 489 -4.15 -2.55 -1.01
C PHE A 489 -5.66 -2.30 -1.19
N PHE A 490 -6.16 -1.23 -0.57
CA PHE A 490 -7.45 -0.60 -0.81
C PHE A 490 -7.23 0.90 -0.98
N ALA A 491 -6.32 1.28 -1.89
CA ALA A 491 -5.76 2.63 -1.92
C ALA A 491 -6.78 3.72 -2.23
N GLY A 492 -7.86 3.40 -2.97
CA GLY A 492 -8.94 4.33 -3.27
C GLY A 492 -8.42 5.60 -3.91
N SER A 493 -8.70 6.75 -3.30
CA SER A 493 -8.21 8.04 -3.79
C SER A 493 -6.70 8.27 -3.65
N GLY A 494 -5.93 7.36 -3.02
CA GLY A 494 -4.49 7.50 -2.79
C GLY A 494 -4.11 8.32 -1.54
N ALA A 495 -5.00 8.44 -0.56
CA ALA A 495 -4.77 9.26 0.65
C ALA A 495 -3.57 8.77 1.47
N THR A 496 -3.32 7.45 1.50
CA THR A 496 -2.18 6.86 2.21
C THR A 496 -0.84 7.27 1.62
N GLY A 497 -0.75 7.37 0.28
CA GLY A 497 0.46 7.86 -0.39
C GLY A 497 0.73 9.34 -0.11
N GLU A 498 -0.32 10.17 -0.10
CA GLU A 498 -0.19 11.58 0.31
C GLU A 498 0.31 11.70 1.75
N ALA A 499 -0.26 10.93 2.67
CA ALA A 499 0.15 10.92 4.06
C ALA A 499 1.60 10.45 4.25
N ALA A 500 2.02 9.41 3.55
CA ALA A 500 3.41 8.94 3.59
C ALA A 500 4.39 10.02 3.11
N LEU A 501 4.05 10.75 2.03
CA LEU A 501 4.84 11.88 1.53
C LEU A 501 4.87 13.06 2.52
N ALA A 502 3.74 13.35 3.18
CA ALA A 502 3.67 14.41 4.18
C ALA A 502 4.52 14.09 5.42
N VAL A 503 4.45 12.87 5.95
CA VAL A 503 5.28 12.45 7.09
C VAL A 503 6.77 12.41 6.70
N ALA A 504 7.09 11.91 5.51
CA ALA A 504 8.47 11.93 4.99
C ALA A 504 9.06 13.35 4.94
N ARG A 505 8.26 14.34 4.49
CA ARG A 505 8.65 15.76 4.51
C ARG A 505 8.90 16.30 5.91
N GLN A 506 8.02 16.00 6.85
CA GLN A 506 8.11 16.51 8.23
C GLN A 506 9.34 15.96 8.95
N VAL A 507 9.62 14.66 8.79
CA VAL A 507 10.70 13.99 9.52
C VAL A 507 12.04 14.07 8.77
N GLY A 508 12.04 14.48 7.49
CA GLY A 508 13.22 14.51 6.65
C GLY A 508 13.75 13.11 6.31
N THR A 509 12.86 12.12 6.23
CA THR A 509 13.17 10.72 5.93
C THR A 509 12.58 10.32 4.58
N ARG A 510 12.97 9.14 4.06
CA ARG A 510 12.34 8.56 2.88
C ARG A 510 11.38 7.45 3.31
N MET A 511 10.08 7.65 3.07
CA MET A 511 9.08 6.58 3.22
C MET A 511 8.80 5.98 1.85
N LYS A 512 8.86 4.64 1.78
CA LYS A 512 8.42 3.91 0.60
C LYS A 512 6.97 3.50 0.73
N TYR A 513 6.23 3.48 -0.38
CA TYR A 513 4.84 3.05 -0.37
C TYR A 513 4.47 2.15 -1.55
N VAL A 514 3.52 1.24 -1.31
CA VAL A 514 2.85 0.45 -2.35
C VAL A 514 1.35 0.70 -2.25
N LEU A 515 0.74 1.17 -3.32
CA LEU A 515 -0.70 1.43 -3.42
C LEU A 515 -1.30 0.50 -4.47
N VAL A 516 -2.35 -0.25 -4.11
CA VAL A 516 -3.07 -1.12 -5.06
C VAL A 516 -4.52 -0.69 -5.14
N ASP A 517 -5.01 -0.53 -6.36
CA ASP A 517 -6.43 -0.35 -6.65
C ASP A 517 -6.78 -0.94 -8.03
N MET A 518 -8.02 -1.38 -8.21
CA MET A 518 -8.50 -2.04 -9.44
C MET A 518 -9.47 -1.18 -10.25
N ALA A 519 -9.82 -0.01 -9.74
CA ALA A 519 -10.86 0.84 -10.28
C ALA A 519 -10.32 1.85 -11.28
N ASP A 520 -11.20 2.33 -12.15
CA ASP A 520 -10.86 3.29 -13.21
C ASP A 520 -10.43 4.66 -12.65
N TYR A 521 -10.74 4.97 -11.38
CA TYR A 521 -10.21 6.16 -10.70
C TYR A 521 -8.71 6.08 -10.41
N PHE A 522 -8.05 4.95 -10.68
CA PHE A 522 -6.60 4.82 -10.62
C PHE A 522 -5.92 5.88 -11.50
N ASP A 523 -6.39 6.05 -12.73
CA ASP A 523 -5.82 6.96 -13.73
C ASP A 523 -6.29 8.40 -13.58
N THR A 524 -7.50 8.60 -13.09
CA THR A 524 -8.12 9.92 -13.00
C THR A 524 -7.90 10.60 -11.66
N VAL A 525 -7.68 9.83 -10.59
CA VAL A 525 -7.57 10.32 -9.21
C VAL A 525 -6.28 9.87 -8.54
N LEU A 526 -6.05 8.57 -8.37
CA LEU A 526 -4.96 8.05 -7.53
C LEU A 526 -3.59 8.49 -8.07
N MET A 527 -3.28 8.19 -9.32
CA MET A 527 -2.00 8.55 -9.93
C MET A 527 -1.82 10.08 -10.04
N PRO A 528 -2.78 10.86 -10.58
CA PRO A 528 -2.69 12.32 -10.60
C PRO A 528 -2.53 12.95 -9.21
N ARG A 529 -3.18 12.41 -8.18
CA ARG A 529 -3.04 12.88 -6.80
C ARG A 529 -1.59 12.76 -6.33
N ILE A 530 -0.96 11.61 -6.53
CA ILE A 530 0.44 11.40 -6.12
C ILE A 530 1.37 12.34 -6.91
N GLN A 531 1.19 12.50 -8.22
CA GLN A 531 1.96 13.47 -9.02
C GLN A 531 1.83 14.90 -8.49
N LYS A 532 0.60 15.34 -8.19
CA LYS A 532 0.31 16.67 -7.63
C LYS A 532 0.93 16.86 -6.25
N VAL A 533 0.77 15.89 -5.36
CA VAL A 533 1.33 15.96 -4.01
C VAL A 533 2.84 15.99 -4.08
N VAL A 534 3.50 15.20 -4.93
CA VAL A 534 4.96 15.25 -5.13
C VAL A 534 5.44 16.64 -5.55
N TYR A 535 4.74 17.25 -6.52
CA TYR A 535 5.09 18.57 -7.06
C TYR A 535 4.92 19.72 -6.06
N SER A 536 3.87 19.69 -5.24
CA SER A 536 3.60 20.75 -4.26
C SER A 536 2.82 20.24 -3.05
N ALA A 537 3.17 20.71 -1.86
CA ALA A 537 2.47 20.39 -0.62
C ALA A 537 1.13 21.13 -0.47
N HIS A 538 0.92 22.23 -1.20
CA HIS A 538 -0.26 23.08 -1.02
C HIS A 538 -0.94 23.41 -2.34
N TRP A 539 -2.25 23.19 -2.35
CA TRP A 539 -3.09 23.29 -3.53
C TRP A 539 -4.36 24.09 -3.21
N LYS A 540 -4.87 24.78 -4.22
CA LYS A 540 -6.16 25.45 -4.17
C LYS A 540 -6.80 25.46 -5.55
N ASP A 541 -8.05 25.02 -5.62
CA ASP A 541 -8.85 25.01 -6.85
C ASP A 541 -8.13 24.36 -8.05
N GLY A 542 -7.40 23.27 -7.79
CA GLY A 542 -6.66 22.54 -8.82
C GLY A 542 -5.28 23.10 -9.16
N LYS A 543 -4.83 24.17 -8.49
CA LYS A 543 -3.56 24.86 -8.76
C LYS A 543 -2.60 24.82 -7.57
N PRO A 544 -1.29 24.70 -7.82
CA PRO A 544 -0.29 24.70 -6.76
C PRO A 544 -0.10 26.12 -6.22
N THR A 545 -0.07 26.27 -4.90
CA THR A 545 0.17 27.57 -4.23
C THR A 545 1.57 27.71 -3.65
N ALA A 546 2.29 26.59 -3.46
CA ALA A 546 3.64 26.56 -2.90
C ALA A 546 4.56 25.66 -3.76
N ARG A 547 4.99 26.17 -4.92
CA ARG A 547 5.77 25.39 -5.92
C ARG A 547 7.18 25.00 -5.45
N ASP A 548 7.70 25.71 -4.46
CA ASP A 548 8.98 25.49 -3.79
C ASP A 548 8.99 24.30 -2.82
N THR A 549 7.81 23.76 -2.49
CA THR A 549 7.65 22.63 -1.53
C THR A 549 7.70 21.25 -2.19
N GLY A 550 8.03 21.18 -3.48
CA GLY A 550 8.18 19.92 -4.21
C GLY A 550 9.28 19.05 -3.62
N VAL A 551 9.10 17.73 -3.71
CA VAL A 551 10.07 16.75 -3.20
C VAL A 551 10.69 15.96 -4.34
N SER A 552 11.99 15.67 -4.24
CA SER A 552 12.66 14.74 -5.13
C SER A 552 12.04 13.37 -4.98
N HIS A 553 11.40 12.83 -6.03
CA HIS A 553 10.61 11.61 -5.91
C HIS A 553 10.60 10.81 -7.21
N CYS A 554 10.58 9.49 -7.09
CA CYS A 554 10.35 8.58 -8.21
C CYS A 554 9.34 7.53 -7.78
N PHE A 555 8.26 7.38 -8.52
CA PHE A 555 7.36 6.25 -8.32
C PHE A 555 7.13 5.49 -9.62
N LYS A 556 7.01 4.18 -9.50
CA LYS A 556 6.67 3.26 -10.58
C LYS A 556 5.17 3.00 -10.52
N TYR A 557 4.55 2.81 -11.68
CA TYR A 557 3.22 2.22 -11.74
C TYR A 557 3.19 1.04 -12.71
N ILE A 558 2.42 0.02 -12.35
CA ILE A 558 2.25 -1.19 -13.15
C ILE A 558 0.78 -1.54 -13.28
N ARG A 559 0.42 -2.20 -14.38
CA ARG A 559 -0.89 -2.84 -14.53
C ARG A 559 -0.71 -4.34 -14.66
N LEU A 560 -1.57 -5.08 -13.97
CA LEU A 560 -1.58 -6.53 -14.05
C LEU A 560 -2.73 -7.02 -14.92
N GLU A 561 -2.51 -8.16 -15.57
CA GLU A 561 -3.55 -8.98 -16.20
C GLU A 561 -4.70 -9.24 -15.22
N SER A 562 -5.94 -9.03 -15.65
CA SER A 562 -7.11 -9.34 -14.84
C SER A 562 -7.46 -10.83 -14.90
N TYR A 563 -8.36 -11.29 -14.02
CA TYR A 563 -8.88 -12.65 -14.10
C TYR A 563 -9.63 -12.90 -15.42
N GLU A 564 -10.40 -11.90 -15.90
CA GLU A 564 -11.14 -11.98 -17.16
C GLU A 564 -10.19 -12.08 -18.35
N ASP A 565 -9.07 -11.35 -18.33
CA ASP A 565 -8.03 -11.45 -19.36
C ASP A 565 -7.41 -12.84 -19.37
N ALA A 566 -7.06 -13.37 -18.19
CA ALA A 566 -6.48 -14.70 -18.07
C ALA A 566 -7.44 -15.78 -18.60
N LEU A 567 -8.75 -15.62 -18.35
CA LEU A 567 -9.79 -16.50 -18.87
C LEU A 567 -9.94 -16.39 -20.40
N ASN A 568 -9.95 -15.17 -20.94
CA ASN A 568 -10.13 -14.91 -22.37
C ASN A 568 -8.94 -15.36 -23.24
N ASN A 569 -7.75 -15.54 -22.65
CA ASN A 569 -6.56 -16.01 -23.35
C ASN A 569 -6.36 -17.52 -23.29
N LEU A 570 -7.28 -18.27 -22.66
CA LEU A 570 -7.24 -19.73 -22.68
C LEU A 570 -7.51 -20.23 -24.09
N THR A 571 -6.56 -20.97 -24.64
CA THR A 571 -6.71 -21.72 -25.89
C THR A 571 -7.17 -23.14 -25.60
N LEU A 572 -8.30 -23.55 -26.17
CA LEU A 572 -8.67 -24.95 -26.21
C LEU A 572 -7.95 -25.57 -27.42
N ASP A 573 -7.20 -26.64 -27.20
CA ASP A 573 -6.57 -27.39 -28.30
C ASP A 573 -7.68 -28.15 -29.05
N ASP A 574 -7.92 -27.83 -30.32
CA ASP A 574 -8.96 -28.44 -31.17
C ASP A 574 -8.69 -29.93 -31.50
N ARG A 575 -7.64 -30.55 -30.94
CA ARG A 575 -7.17 -31.88 -31.35
C ARG A 575 -7.99 -33.06 -30.81
N SER A 576 -9.04 -32.82 -30.02
CA SER A 576 -9.92 -33.86 -29.48
C SER A 576 -11.33 -33.89 -30.09
N VAL A 577 -11.64 -33.02 -31.06
CA VAL A 577 -13.03 -32.84 -31.57
C VAL A 577 -13.48 -33.94 -32.55
N ASP A 578 -12.56 -34.64 -33.22
CA ASP A 578 -12.91 -35.51 -34.37
C ASP A 578 -13.18 -37.00 -34.01
N VAL A 579 -13.27 -37.36 -32.72
CA VAL A 579 -13.29 -38.79 -32.31
C VAL A 579 -14.69 -39.35 -32.05
N LEU A 580 -15.77 -38.55 -31.96
CA LEU A 580 -17.04 -39.06 -31.42
C LEU A 580 -18.30 -38.99 -32.30
N GLY A 581 -18.31 -38.33 -33.46
CA GLY A 581 -19.47 -38.39 -34.38
C GLY A 581 -20.83 -38.05 -33.74
N LEU A 582 -20.83 -37.21 -32.69
CA LEU A 582 -22.02 -36.79 -31.96
C LEU A 582 -22.62 -35.51 -32.61
N PRO A 583 -23.93 -35.24 -32.45
CA PRO A 583 -24.57 -34.00 -32.87
C PRO A 583 -23.95 -32.75 -32.21
N GLU A 584 -23.88 -31.61 -32.93
CA GLU A 584 -23.25 -30.34 -32.50
C GLU A 584 -23.74 -29.87 -31.11
N ASP A 585 -25.03 -30.02 -30.83
CA ASP A 585 -25.67 -29.61 -29.57
C ASP A 585 -25.23 -30.45 -28.35
N VAL A 586 -24.76 -31.67 -28.58
CA VAL A 586 -24.22 -32.56 -27.54
C VAL A 586 -22.71 -32.44 -27.46
N GLN A 587 -22.04 -32.04 -28.55
CA GLN A 587 -20.60 -31.78 -28.55
C GLN A 587 -20.23 -30.63 -27.62
N ASP A 588 -20.99 -29.53 -27.60
CA ASP A 588 -20.69 -28.39 -26.72
C ASP A 588 -20.73 -28.76 -25.22
N ASP A 589 -21.75 -29.51 -24.79
CA ASP A 589 -21.88 -29.99 -23.40
C ASP A 589 -20.86 -31.10 -23.06
N TYR A 590 -20.47 -31.92 -24.04
CA TYR A 590 -19.49 -33.01 -23.87
C TYR A 590 -18.03 -32.51 -23.93
N LEU A 591 -17.76 -31.42 -24.67
CA LEU A 591 -16.48 -30.72 -24.75
C LEU A 591 -16.14 -30.05 -23.42
N LEU A 592 -17.10 -29.41 -22.76
CA LEU A 592 -16.93 -28.92 -21.39
C LEU A 592 -16.52 -30.06 -20.43
N ARG A 593 -17.07 -31.26 -20.63
CA ARG A 593 -16.92 -32.42 -19.73
C ARG A 593 -15.58 -33.17 -19.86
N TYR A 594 -14.87 -33.06 -20.98
CA TYR A 594 -13.61 -33.78 -21.23
C TYR A 594 -12.37 -32.87 -21.32
N SER A 595 -12.55 -31.57 -21.58
CA SER A 595 -11.45 -30.64 -21.90
C SER A 595 -10.79 -29.93 -20.71
N LEU A 596 -11.24 -30.17 -19.47
CA LEU A 596 -10.68 -29.50 -18.29
C LEU A 596 -9.44 -30.19 -17.70
N ASP A 597 -9.24 -31.51 -17.92
CA ASP A 597 -8.28 -32.28 -17.12
C ASP A 597 -6.86 -32.41 -17.70
N VAL A 598 -6.67 -32.36 -19.03
CA VAL A 598 -5.40 -32.84 -19.64
C VAL A 598 -4.74 -31.86 -20.63
N GLU A 599 -5.50 -31.08 -21.41
CA GLU A 599 -4.94 -30.29 -22.53
C GLU A 599 -4.72 -28.79 -22.19
N THR A 600 -5.45 -28.24 -21.21
CA THR A 600 -5.29 -26.82 -20.79
C THR A 600 -4.03 -26.55 -19.96
N ARG A 601 -3.31 -27.59 -19.52
CA ARG A 601 -2.01 -27.44 -18.82
C ARG A 601 -0.97 -26.75 -19.69
N SER A 602 -0.99 -27.04 -20.99
CA SER A 602 -0.11 -26.46 -22.01
C SER A 602 -0.59 -25.11 -22.53
N SER A 603 -1.85 -24.73 -22.27
CA SER A 603 -2.48 -23.51 -22.78
C SER A 603 -2.24 -22.27 -21.90
N LEU A 604 -2.06 -22.46 -20.59
CA LEU A 604 -1.94 -21.33 -19.64
C LEU A 604 -0.67 -20.50 -19.82
N LEU A 605 0.37 -21.07 -20.43
CA LEU A 605 1.66 -20.42 -20.65
C LEU A 605 2.34 -21.07 -21.87
N ASP A 606 2.28 -20.37 -23.00
CA ASP A 606 2.93 -20.79 -24.24
C ASP A 606 4.43 -20.48 -24.18
N LEU A 607 5.23 -21.50 -23.87
CA LEU A 607 6.69 -21.38 -23.69
C LEU A 607 7.43 -21.06 -25.01
N GLU A 608 6.88 -21.45 -26.16
CA GLU A 608 7.49 -21.17 -27.47
C GLU A 608 7.55 -19.65 -27.75
N ARG A 609 6.66 -18.87 -27.13
CA ARG A 609 6.63 -17.42 -27.30
C ARG A 609 7.69 -16.66 -26.48
N PHE A 610 8.46 -17.34 -25.63
CA PHE A 610 9.58 -16.73 -24.90
C PHE A 610 10.82 -16.51 -25.79
N GLU A 611 10.81 -17.03 -27.03
CA GLU A 611 11.84 -16.76 -28.04
C GLU A 611 11.96 -15.27 -28.37
N ASN A 612 10.84 -14.53 -28.34
CA ASN A 612 10.84 -13.07 -28.44
C ASN A 612 10.10 -12.44 -27.25
N PRO A 613 10.79 -12.17 -26.13
CA PRO A 613 10.18 -11.67 -24.91
C PRO A 613 9.64 -10.24 -25.04
N PHE A 614 10.00 -9.52 -26.11
CA PHE A 614 9.62 -8.12 -26.34
C PHE A 614 8.37 -7.94 -27.21
N ASP A 615 7.84 -9.02 -27.82
CA ASP A 615 6.63 -8.98 -28.66
C ASP A 615 5.51 -9.92 -28.18
N TYR A 616 5.63 -10.44 -26.94
CA TYR A 616 4.60 -11.28 -26.37
C TYR A 616 3.31 -10.47 -26.14
N LYS A 617 2.18 -10.95 -26.69
CA LYS A 617 0.88 -10.26 -26.61
C LYS A 617 -0.20 -11.13 -25.99
N LEU A 618 -1.05 -10.50 -25.19
CA LEU A 618 -2.30 -11.07 -24.66
C LEU A 618 -3.49 -10.22 -25.10
N LYS A 619 -4.65 -10.86 -25.26
CA LYS A 619 -5.92 -10.16 -25.46
C LYS A 619 -6.39 -9.62 -24.11
N VAL A 620 -6.37 -8.30 -23.96
CA VAL A 620 -6.81 -7.64 -22.73
C VAL A 620 -8.15 -6.99 -23.01
N TYR A 621 -9.13 -7.26 -22.13
CA TYR A 621 -10.46 -6.68 -22.22
C TYR A 621 -10.39 -5.19 -21.87
N ASN A 622 -10.78 -4.35 -22.83
CA ASN A 622 -10.91 -2.93 -22.61
C ASN A 622 -12.35 -2.63 -22.18
N ARG A 623 -12.53 -2.14 -20.96
CA ARG A 623 -13.85 -1.82 -20.40
C ARG A 623 -14.53 -0.63 -21.09
N GLU A 624 -13.76 0.28 -21.69
CA GLU A 624 -14.31 1.47 -22.36
C GLU A 624 -14.84 1.12 -23.75
N THR A 625 -14.11 0.29 -24.50
CA THR A 625 -14.50 -0.14 -25.86
C THR A 625 -15.38 -1.40 -25.84
N GLY A 626 -15.32 -2.17 -24.75
CA GLY A 626 -16.03 -3.44 -24.60
C GLY A 626 -15.41 -4.58 -25.43
N GLU A 627 -14.24 -4.37 -26.03
CA GLU A 627 -13.56 -5.32 -26.92
C GLU A 627 -12.23 -5.80 -26.31
N ALA A 628 -11.82 -7.01 -26.70
CA ALA A 628 -10.53 -7.56 -26.30
C ALA A 628 -9.45 -7.15 -27.31
N GLU A 629 -8.51 -6.32 -26.85
CA GLU A 629 -7.45 -5.74 -27.68
C GLU A 629 -6.10 -6.41 -27.39
N PRO A 630 -5.24 -6.65 -28.39
CA PRO A 630 -3.91 -7.21 -28.17
C PRO A 630 -3.01 -6.19 -27.47
N ARG A 631 -2.55 -6.51 -26.25
CA ARG A 631 -1.58 -5.72 -25.48
C ARG A 631 -0.28 -6.48 -25.27
N LEU A 632 0.83 -5.77 -25.31
CA LEU A 632 2.16 -6.31 -25.00
C LEU A 632 2.26 -6.67 -23.53
N VAL A 633 2.94 -7.76 -23.22
CA VAL A 633 3.27 -8.18 -21.86
C VAL A 633 4.72 -7.86 -21.57
N ASP A 634 4.98 -7.30 -20.40
CA ASP A 634 6.32 -7.07 -19.90
C ASP A 634 6.80 -8.35 -19.18
N LEU A 635 7.27 -9.31 -19.98
CA LEU A 635 7.83 -10.57 -19.46
C LEU A 635 9.05 -10.36 -18.55
N PRO A 636 10.01 -9.47 -18.89
CA PRO A 636 11.12 -9.15 -18.00
C PRO A 636 10.65 -8.62 -16.64
N GLU A 637 9.72 -7.67 -16.62
CA GLU A 637 9.21 -7.12 -15.36
C GLU A 637 8.42 -8.16 -14.55
N THR A 638 7.59 -8.97 -15.22
CA THR A 638 6.88 -10.06 -14.56
C THR A 638 7.86 -11.01 -13.86
N PHE A 639 8.93 -11.40 -14.57
CA PHE A 639 9.93 -12.31 -14.03
C PHE A 639 10.71 -11.70 -12.85
N ASN A 640 11.00 -10.40 -12.89
CA ASN A 640 11.64 -9.70 -11.76
C ASN A 640 10.80 -9.84 -10.47
N TYR A 641 9.47 -9.69 -10.55
CA TYR A 641 8.60 -9.90 -9.40
C TYR A 641 8.52 -11.36 -8.96
N LEU A 642 8.45 -12.31 -9.91
CA LEU A 642 8.43 -13.74 -9.60
C LEU A 642 9.67 -14.17 -8.80
N LEU A 643 10.85 -13.71 -9.22
CA LEU A 643 12.11 -13.94 -8.52
C LEU A 643 12.22 -13.18 -7.18
N GLY A 644 11.38 -12.17 -6.96
CA GLY A 644 11.55 -11.21 -5.87
C GLY A 644 12.79 -10.33 -6.03
N LEU A 645 13.23 -10.13 -7.27
CA LEU A 645 14.45 -9.41 -7.62
C LEU A 645 14.32 -7.92 -7.30
N ARG A 646 15.30 -7.38 -6.58
CA ARG A 646 15.53 -5.94 -6.45
C ARG A 646 16.49 -5.51 -7.55
N VAL A 647 15.95 -4.85 -8.57
CA VAL A 647 16.68 -4.42 -9.76
C VAL A 647 17.59 -3.26 -9.41
N ARG A 648 18.89 -3.48 -9.58
CA ARG A 648 19.93 -2.45 -9.45
C ARG A 648 20.13 -1.73 -10.77
N THR A 649 20.34 -2.48 -11.85
CA THR A 649 20.55 -1.92 -13.19
C THR A 649 19.71 -2.66 -14.22
N MET A 650 19.23 -1.92 -15.23
CA MET A 650 18.49 -2.47 -16.36
C MET A 650 18.86 -1.70 -17.62
N GLN A 651 19.42 -2.40 -18.62
CA GLN A 651 19.94 -1.76 -19.82
C GLN A 651 19.89 -2.66 -21.04
N MET A 652 19.59 -2.05 -22.19
CA MET A 652 19.68 -2.71 -23.48
C MET A 652 21.09 -2.49 -24.07
N ARG A 653 21.82 -3.58 -24.34
CA ARG A 653 23.17 -3.55 -24.95
C ARG A 653 23.22 -4.54 -26.11
N GLU A 654 23.57 -4.06 -27.30
CA GLU A 654 23.74 -4.90 -28.51
C GLU A 654 22.53 -5.81 -28.85
N GLY A 655 21.32 -5.44 -28.42
CA GLY A 655 20.08 -6.22 -28.59
C GLY A 655 19.76 -7.20 -27.46
N PHE A 656 20.56 -7.22 -26.40
CA PHE A 656 20.31 -7.96 -25.16
C PHE A 656 19.83 -7.01 -24.07
N LEU A 657 18.73 -7.34 -23.40
CA LEU A 657 18.32 -6.67 -22.18
C LEU A 657 18.99 -7.37 -20.99
N VAL A 658 19.87 -6.65 -20.32
CA VAL A 658 20.61 -7.12 -19.16
C VAL A 658 20.05 -6.46 -17.91
N ILE A 659 19.62 -7.29 -16.97
CA ILE A 659 19.10 -6.89 -15.67
C ILE A 659 19.99 -7.48 -14.59
N GLU A 660 20.49 -6.64 -13.70
CA GLU A 660 21.24 -7.05 -12.52
C GLU A 660 20.50 -6.62 -11.27
N GLY A 661 20.47 -7.50 -10.28
CA GLY A 661 19.78 -7.22 -9.03
C GLY A 661 20.14 -8.19 -7.92
N GLU A 662 19.47 -8.00 -6.78
CA GLU A 662 19.57 -8.91 -5.63
C GLU A 662 18.29 -9.70 -5.45
N ASN A 663 18.40 -10.99 -5.20
CA ASN A 663 17.25 -11.79 -4.77
C ASN A 663 16.91 -11.53 -3.28
N PRO A 664 15.81 -12.10 -2.74
CA PRO A 664 15.48 -11.96 -1.33
C PRO A 664 16.53 -12.49 -0.34
N ALA A 665 17.45 -13.36 -0.81
CA ALA A 665 18.59 -13.87 -0.03
C ALA A 665 19.82 -12.95 -0.08
N ALA A 666 19.70 -11.77 -0.70
CA ALA A 666 20.78 -10.80 -0.93
C ALA A 666 21.93 -11.34 -1.80
N GLU A 667 21.64 -12.30 -2.67
CA GLU A 667 22.57 -12.82 -3.66
C GLU A 667 22.44 -12.06 -4.98
N THR A 668 23.58 -11.78 -5.62
CA THR A 668 23.61 -11.10 -6.92
C THR A 668 23.13 -12.04 -8.03
N ILE A 669 22.13 -11.60 -8.78
CA ILE A 669 21.50 -12.31 -9.89
C ILE A 669 21.65 -11.50 -11.17
N LEU A 670 21.92 -12.22 -12.26
CA LEU A 670 21.93 -11.69 -13.63
C LEU A 670 20.79 -12.30 -14.43
N VAL A 671 20.03 -11.47 -15.13
CA VAL A 671 19.00 -11.91 -16.08
C VAL A 671 19.31 -11.31 -17.44
N ILE A 672 19.39 -12.16 -18.47
CA ILE A 672 19.65 -11.78 -19.85
C ILE A 672 18.47 -12.19 -20.71
N TRP A 673 17.81 -11.20 -21.32
CA TRP A 673 16.75 -11.41 -22.30
C TRP A 673 17.24 -11.05 -23.70
N ARG A 674 16.85 -11.86 -24.69
CA ARG A 674 17.15 -11.66 -26.12
C ARG A 674 15.98 -12.07 -27.00
N ASN A 675 15.92 -11.50 -28.21
CA ASN A 675 15.13 -12.10 -29.29
C ASN A 675 15.98 -13.21 -29.93
N VAL A 676 15.61 -14.48 -29.69
CA VAL A 676 16.35 -15.66 -30.14
C VAL A 676 16.44 -15.73 -31.67
N HIS A 677 15.46 -15.19 -32.39
CA HIS A 677 15.49 -15.14 -33.85
C HIS A 677 16.52 -14.14 -34.40
N GLU A 678 16.84 -13.09 -33.65
CA GLU A 678 17.81 -12.05 -34.04
C GLU A 678 19.21 -12.29 -33.44
N LYS A 679 19.27 -12.92 -32.26
CA LYS A 679 20.48 -13.11 -31.46
C LYS A 679 20.63 -14.58 -31.08
N ASP A 680 21.34 -15.31 -31.93
CA ASP A 680 21.64 -16.72 -31.74
C ASP A 680 22.64 -16.97 -30.58
N ASN A 681 22.98 -18.23 -30.37
CA ASN A 681 23.90 -18.65 -29.31
C ASN A 681 25.34 -18.16 -29.53
N ILE A 682 25.76 -17.94 -30.78
CA ILE A 682 27.08 -17.40 -31.09
C ILE A 682 27.14 -15.93 -30.66
N ALA A 683 26.09 -15.16 -30.97
CA ALA A 683 25.97 -13.77 -30.54
C ALA A 683 25.92 -13.67 -29.00
N LEU A 684 25.20 -14.58 -28.33
CA LEU A 684 25.15 -14.64 -26.87
C LEU A 684 26.53 -14.93 -26.26
N GLU A 685 27.26 -15.92 -26.78
CA GLU A 685 28.59 -16.27 -26.27
C GLU A 685 29.58 -15.12 -26.44
N ALA A 686 29.58 -14.47 -27.61
CA ALA A 686 30.40 -13.28 -27.86
C ALA A 686 30.03 -12.12 -26.92
N PHE A 687 28.74 -11.91 -26.65
CA PHE A 687 28.26 -10.85 -25.77
C PHE A 687 28.64 -11.09 -24.31
N VAL A 688 28.40 -12.30 -23.78
CA VAL A 688 28.69 -12.64 -22.38
C VAL A 688 30.21 -12.62 -22.11
N THR A 689 31.01 -13.24 -22.98
CA THR A 689 32.46 -13.35 -22.78
C THR A 689 33.23 -12.09 -23.20
N GLY A 690 32.79 -11.39 -24.24
CA GLY A 690 33.47 -10.23 -24.80
C GLY A 690 33.01 -8.89 -24.21
N THR A 691 31.69 -8.66 -24.24
CA THR A 691 31.08 -7.37 -23.87
C THR A 691 30.84 -7.26 -22.38
N LEU A 692 30.18 -8.25 -21.79
CA LEU A 692 29.99 -8.30 -20.33
C LEU A 692 31.25 -8.75 -19.59
N ARG A 693 32.14 -9.49 -20.28
CA ARG A 693 33.37 -10.06 -19.70
C ARG A 693 33.11 -10.95 -18.49
N ILE A 694 31.94 -11.56 -18.46
CA ILE A 694 31.53 -12.46 -17.40
C ILE A 694 32.05 -13.85 -17.76
N ASN A 695 32.76 -14.46 -16.81
CA ASN A 695 33.08 -15.87 -16.89
C ASN A 695 32.02 -16.64 -16.09
N PRO A 696 31.16 -17.45 -16.73
CA PRO A 696 30.15 -18.25 -16.01
C PRO A 696 30.75 -19.21 -14.96
N ALA A 697 32.05 -19.52 -15.06
CA ALA A 697 32.78 -20.28 -14.05
C ALA A 697 33.20 -19.47 -12.81
N ASP A 698 32.97 -18.15 -12.78
CA ASP A 698 33.33 -17.27 -11.66
C ASP A 698 32.25 -17.26 -10.55
N THR A 699 32.60 -16.70 -9.40
CA THR A 699 31.79 -16.60 -8.19
C THR A 699 30.95 -15.33 -8.08
N GLU A 700 31.01 -14.44 -9.07
CA GLU A 700 30.36 -13.11 -9.05
C GLU A 700 28.83 -13.17 -8.94
N TYR A 701 28.19 -14.05 -9.72
CA TYR A 701 26.74 -14.23 -9.70
C TYR A 701 26.36 -15.59 -9.07
N ALA A 702 25.29 -15.59 -8.28
CA ALA A 702 24.74 -16.82 -7.71
C ALA A 702 23.94 -17.62 -8.75
N ALA A 703 23.17 -16.93 -9.60
CA ALA A 703 22.50 -17.53 -10.75
C ALA A 703 22.44 -16.55 -11.93
N ILE A 704 22.45 -17.12 -13.13
CA ILE A 704 22.32 -16.40 -14.40
C ILE A 704 21.12 -16.97 -15.15
N TYR A 705 20.10 -16.14 -15.39
CA TYR A 705 18.90 -16.53 -16.11
C TYR A 705 18.98 -16.07 -17.57
N ILE A 706 18.76 -16.98 -18.51
CA ILE A 706 18.81 -16.70 -19.95
C ILE A 706 17.59 -17.34 -20.63
N ASN A 707 16.94 -16.60 -21.52
CA ASN A 707 15.85 -17.15 -22.33
C ASN A 707 16.36 -17.85 -23.60
N GLY A 708 15.69 -18.94 -23.96
CA GLY A 708 16.05 -19.88 -25.02
C GLY A 708 17.26 -20.76 -24.67
N ASP A 709 17.46 -21.81 -25.47
CA ASP A 709 18.58 -22.73 -25.30
C ASP A 709 19.93 -22.01 -25.36
N THR A 710 20.88 -22.43 -24.52
CA THR A 710 22.22 -21.85 -24.42
C THR A 710 23.30 -22.90 -24.64
N THR A 711 24.42 -22.48 -25.24
CA THR A 711 25.63 -23.30 -25.44
C THR A 711 26.80 -22.86 -24.55
N LEU A 712 26.57 -21.93 -23.62
CA LEU A 712 27.59 -21.45 -22.69
C LEU A 712 28.07 -22.58 -21.78
N ASP A 713 29.39 -22.65 -21.56
CA ASP A 713 29.98 -23.60 -20.61
C ASP A 713 29.62 -23.19 -19.17
N ASP A 714 28.98 -24.11 -18.44
CA ASP A 714 28.50 -23.89 -17.08
C ASP A 714 28.97 -25.02 -16.15
N PRO A 715 30.25 -25.01 -15.75
CA PRO A 715 30.82 -26.07 -14.91
C PRO A 715 30.20 -26.09 -13.50
N HIS A 716 29.55 -25.01 -13.07
CA HIS A 716 28.98 -24.84 -11.73
C HIS A 716 27.44 -24.92 -11.68
N LYS A 717 26.76 -25.15 -12.82
CA LYS A 717 25.30 -25.24 -12.93
C LYS A 717 24.57 -23.98 -12.42
N LYS A 718 25.11 -22.80 -12.74
CA LYS A 718 24.54 -21.49 -12.37
C LYS A 718 23.62 -20.90 -13.44
N ILE A 719 23.69 -21.39 -14.67
CA ILE A 719 22.85 -20.94 -15.77
C ILE A 719 21.53 -21.69 -15.71
N LEU A 720 20.44 -20.93 -15.57
CA LEU A 720 19.08 -21.45 -15.48
C LEU A 720 18.26 -20.96 -16.67
N LEU A 721 17.44 -21.86 -17.22
CA LEU A 721 16.54 -21.53 -18.33
C LEU A 721 15.37 -20.70 -17.79
N THR A 722 15.25 -19.47 -18.27
CA THR A 722 14.25 -18.51 -17.77
C THR A 722 12.83 -19.07 -17.86
N GLU A 723 12.48 -19.75 -18.95
CA GLU A 723 11.16 -20.33 -19.22
C GLU A 723 10.72 -21.35 -18.17
N GLN A 724 11.64 -22.24 -17.76
CA GLN A 724 11.35 -23.27 -16.77
C GLN A 724 11.08 -22.64 -15.40
N VAL A 725 11.97 -21.75 -14.96
CA VAL A 725 11.85 -21.09 -13.67
C VAL A 725 10.65 -20.13 -13.65
N PHE A 726 10.37 -19.46 -14.77
CA PHE A 726 9.19 -18.62 -14.94
C PHE A 726 7.92 -19.46 -14.76
N HIS A 727 7.80 -20.58 -15.49
CA HIS A 727 6.63 -21.46 -15.39
C HIS A 727 6.45 -21.99 -13.96
N GLU A 728 7.52 -22.47 -13.33
CA GLU A 728 7.48 -22.91 -11.94
C GLU A 728 6.97 -21.79 -11.04
N LEU A 729 7.61 -20.63 -11.00
CA LEU A 729 7.22 -19.54 -10.09
C LEU A 729 5.83 -18.96 -10.38
N MET A 730 5.35 -19.05 -11.63
CA MET A 730 4.01 -18.59 -12.01
C MET A 730 2.90 -19.40 -11.34
N PHE A 731 3.11 -20.72 -11.22
CA PHE A 731 2.12 -21.67 -10.71
C PHE A 731 2.50 -22.30 -9.37
N ASP A 732 3.71 -22.08 -8.86
CA ASP A 732 4.15 -22.55 -7.55
C ASP A 732 3.44 -21.70 -6.50
N VAL A 733 2.25 -22.16 -6.16
CA VAL A 733 1.57 -21.83 -4.91
C VAL A 733 1.84 -23.01 -4.02
N LYS A 734 3.08 -23.10 -3.50
CA LYS A 734 3.31 -23.88 -2.28
C LYS A 734 2.29 -23.37 -1.29
N GLU A 735 1.45 -24.30 -0.81
CA GLU A 735 0.32 -24.04 0.07
C GLU A 735 0.67 -22.92 1.06
N LEU A 736 0.06 -21.75 0.86
CA LEU A 736 0.03 -20.66 1.84
C LEU A 736 -0.66 -21.16 3.12
#